data_AF-A0A2S2E5A5-F1
#
_entry.id   AF-A0A2S2E5A5-F1
#
_cell.length_a   1.000
_cell.length_b   1.000
_cell.length_c   1.000
_cell.angle_alpha   90.00
_cell.angle_beta   90.00
_cell.angle_gamma   90.00
#
_symmetry.space_group_name_H-M   'P 1'
#
loop_
_entity.id
_entity.type
_entity.pdbx_description
1 polymer ?
#
loop_
_entity_poly.entity_id
_entity_poly.type
_entity_poly.pdbx_seq_one_letter_code
_entity_poly.pdbx_strand_id
1 'polypeptide(L)'
;MRLALYASRCGWLLIALFFLSGCANSPQSYSSKTKGFAKARSPEVDVVRMQARAYSERVKFLVMHFTAIDYQKSVNALVDGPYVSSHYLVPESNDPSYPYDKLKVFQLVDETKRAWHAGRSHWQGRDNINDQAIGIEIVNVPQCQHRQDIPLQLEDPNVSREHGEDRLCLFPDYDPRQVELLIELARDILARNPDIGPTQVVGHSDITPSRKNDPGPRFPWYQLYKAGIGAWYDEPTVHRYWQQFIQSMPSVGLLQKAMRAYGYGVTETGFLDGQTRDTLSAFQMHFLPHHVTGEPDAKTAATLFALVEKYFPEQVEALMTGYQTELLLQAESSQQDTFSMAQVDAEFPESDPDTPQWVKNRRRFKTYQGQGVLTLQPSQELTAELFVNGEKLNIASPLMPGETYRYSLGRRTQDGLNTFRVGTIEPAQARLRAQIDYPTLHQSVASGYDFGPVDALINDEINQGFPGAVLVVVKDGKIVKHQAYGVQRRYADGGSLLTQPQPMHKNTLFDLASNTKMFATNYALMKLVSDGRLDIDAPISAYLAEYRSEGREQRRVRDLLTHTAGYAPEVRFFSPENHLGQPYYSQTPGKTKALLSQYVPFEVAYGTPLYSDTDYMLLGMLVERITGMPLDRFVETQLYQPLGLVNTKFNPLDKGHSMSEFAATEIHGNSRNGWVQFPNMREYVLQGEVHDEKAFYSMAGVSGHAGLFSNAGEMAVLTQVLLNRGGYGETRLFSPTVMDQFLKASDEDITLGLGWRRAGNGERRRHFGPYASPQAIGHTGWTGTVTVIDPAYDLSIILLTNRKHTPVEEDEQGQLGFTGDSYELGRYGSIVSLVYEAVLAHQ
;
A
#
# COMPACT_ATOMS: atom_id res chain seq x y z
N MET A 1 -33.31 -34.31 -25.24
CA MET A 1 -32.91 -34.58 -26.65
C MET A 1 -31.40 -34.37 -26.73
N ARG A 2 -30.61 -35.44 -26.61
CA ARG A 2 -29.84 -36.14 -27.69
C ARG A 2 -28.84 -35.20 -28.39
N LEU A 3 -27.53 -35.30 -28.10
CA LEU A 3 -26.50 -36.24 -28.65
C LEU A 3 -25.84 -35.75 -29.96
N ALA A 4 -24.57 -35.34 -29.82
CA ALA A 4 -23.36 -35.76 -30.57
C ALA A 4 -23.25 -35.78 -32.11
N LEU A 5 -21.98 -35.58 -32.54
CA LEU A 5 -21.28 -36.00 -33.79
C LEU A 5 -21.23 -34.96 -34.93
N TYR A 6 -20.07 -34.42 -35.30
CA TYR A 6 -18.84 -34.95 -35.96
C TYR A 6 -18.86 -34.92 -37.51
N ALA A 7 -17.95 -34.09 -38.03
CA ALA A 7 -17.05 -34.24 -39.18
C ALA A 7 -17.57 -34.63 -40.59
N SER A 8 -17.05 -33.92 -41.61
CA SER A 8 -16.25 -34.51 -42.70
C SER A 8 -15.74 -33.49 -43.72
N ARG A 9 -14.43 -33.54 -44.01
CA ARG A 9 -13.83 -33.75 -45.35
C ARG A 9 -12.30 -33.90 -45.17
N CYS A 10 -11.79 -35.14 -45.21
CA CYS A 10 -11.15 -35.78 -46.38
C CYS A 10 -9.88 -35.02 -46.79
N GLY A 11 -8.66 -35.54 -46.64
CA GLY A 11 -8.16 -36.87 -47.04
C GLY A 11 -6.93 -36.64 -47.93
N TRP A 12 -5.85 -37.42 -47.97
CA TRP A 12 -5.60 -38.81 -47.60
C TRP A 12 -4.05 -39.02 -47.63
N LEU A 13 -3.53 -39.78 -46.64
CA LEU A 13 -2.60 -40.93 -46.70
C LEU A 13 -1.17 -40.80 -47.32
N LEU A 14 -0.09 -41.52 -46.92
CA LEU A 14 0.23 -42.68 -46.04
C LEU A 14 1.72 -42.53 -45.60
N ILE A 15 2.14 -42.71 -44.34
CA ILE A 15 2.45 -43.95 -43.55
C ILE A 15 3.61 -44.81 -44.08
N ALA A 16 4.69 -44.91 -43.27
CA ALA A 16 5.30 -46.13 -42.68
C ALA A 16 6.71 -45.77 -42.11
N LEU A 17 6.93 -45.58 -40.79
CA LEU A 17 7.17 -46.55 -39.70
C LEU A 17 8.33 -47.55 -39.92
N PHE A 18 9.42 -47.40 -39.15
CA PHE A 18 10.08 -48.49 -38.43
C PHE A 18 10.89 -47.95 -37.22
N PHE A 19 10.60 -48.52 -36.06
CA PHE A 19 11.38 -48.43 -34.82
C PHE A 19 12.66 -49.28 -34.93
N LEU A 20 13.73 -48.89 -34.23
CA LEU A 20 14.57 -49.82 -33.45
C LEU A 20 15.44 -49.04 -32.44
N SER A 21 15.33 -49.47 -31.19
CA SER A 21 16.06 -49.11 -29.98
C SER A 21 17.50 -49.63 -29.97
N GLY A 22 18.40 -49.02 -29.18
CA GLY A 22 19.52 -49.76 -28.59
C GLY A 22 20.79 -49.00 -28.19
N CYS A 23 20.88 -48.71 -26.88
CA CYS A 23 22.04 -48.84 -25.99
C CYS A 23 23.28 -47.93 -26.08
N ALA A 24 23.64 -47.46 -24.87
CA ALA A 24 24.86 -46.77 -24.48
C ALA A 24 26.07 -47.73 -24.28
N ASN A 25 27.29 -47.24 -24.51
CA ASN A 25 28.45 -47.32 -23.58
C ASN A 25 29.73 -46.74 -24.23
N SER A 26 30.20 -45.60 -23.70
CA SER A 26 31.54 -45.28 -23.11
C SER A 26 32.87 -45.76 -23.80
N PRO A 27 34.06 -45.25 -23.40
CA PRO A 27 34.96 -44.53 -24.31
C PRO A 27 36.30 -45.25 -24.58
N GLN A 28 36.92 -44.98 -25.73
CA GLN A 28 38.34 -45.29 -25.93
C GLN A 28 39.09 -44.15 -26.61
N SER A 29 40.14 -43.72 -25.92
CA SER A 29 41.23 -42.86 -26.37
C SER A 29 42.01 -43.53 -27.50
N TYR A 30 42.54 -42.77 -28.47
CA TYR A 30 43.88 -42.99 -29.02
C TYR A 30 44.36 -41.79 -29.88
N SER A 31 45.39 -41.13 -29.35
CA SER A 31 46.60 -40.59 -29.99
C SER A 31 46.62 -40.16 -31.47
N SER A 32 47.15 -38.95 -31.65
CA SER A 32 47.64 -38.32 -32.88
C SER A 32 48.51 -39.22 -33.79
N LYS A 33 48.32 -39.11 -35.12
CA LYS A 33 49.33 -38.54 -36.05
C LYS A 33 48.81 -38.56 -37.50
N THR A 34 49.12 -37.46 -38.17
CA THR A 34 48.79 -37.03 -39.54
C THR A 34 49.20 -38.03 -40.64
N LYS A 35 48.27 -38.29 -41.57
CA LYS A 35 48.57 -38.50 -43.01
C LYS A 35 47.46 -37.88 -43.85
N GLY A 36 47.87 -37.04 -44.80
CA GLY A 36 46.98 -36.25 -45.65
C GLY A 36 46.06 -37.13 -46.50
N PHE A 37 44.76 -36.88 -46.37
CA PHE A 37 43.79 -37.19 -47.40
C PHE A 37 43.42 -35.88 -48.08
N ALA A 38 43.74 -35.77 -49.37
CA ALA A 38 43.24 -34.73 -50.23
C ALA A 38 41.71 -34.74 -50.16
N LYS A 39 41.12 -33.69 -49.58
CA LYS A 39 39.68 -33.49 -49.52
C LYS A 39 39.20 -33.30 -50.95
N ALA A 40 38.45 -34.26 -51.48
CA ALA A 40 37.76 -34.11 -52.75
C ALA A 40 36.96 -32.80 -52.71
N ARG A 41 37.29 -31.86 -53.59
CA ARG A 41 36.48 -30.66 -53.82
C ARG A 41 35.12 -31.15 -54.32
N SER A 42 34.09 -30.93 -53.53
CA SER A 42 32.70 -30.94 -54.00
C SER A 42 32.61 -30.07 -55.26
N PRO A 43 31.81 -30.44 -56.28
CA PRO A 43 31.65 -29.60 -57.46
C PRO A 43 31.19 -28.21 -57.03
N GLU A 44 31.95 -27.17 -57.38
CA GLU A 44 31.54 -25.78 -57.22
C GLU A 44 30.27 -25.60 -58.03
N VAL A 45 29.14 -25.49 -57.33
CA VAL A 45 27.87 -25.12 -57.95
C VAL A 45 28.06 -23.72 -58.52
N ASP A 46 27.78 -23.54 -59.81
CA ASP A 46 27.82 -22.24 -60.47
C ASP A 46 26.64 -21.38 -59.97
N VAL A 47 26.87 -20.65 -58.88
CA VAL A 47 25.87 -19.80 -58.23
C VAL A 47 25.96 -18.40 -58.83
N VAL A 48 25.00 -18.05 -59.69
CA VAL A 48 24.78 -16.68 -60.14
C VAL A 48 24.23 -15.86 -58.97
N ARG A 49 25.00 -14.87 -58.50
CA ARG A 49 24.57 -13.98 -57.40
C ARG A 49 23.73 -12.82 -57.95
N MET A 50 22.45 -12.77 -57.58
CA MET A 50 21.54 -11.67 -57.88
C MET A 50 20.98 -11.12 -56.58
N GLN A 51 21.47 -9.97 -56.12
CA GLN A 51 21.04 -9.38 -54.85
C GLN A 51 19.64 -8.76 -54.99
N ALA A 52 18.69 -9.22 -54.18
CA ALA A 52 17.37 -8.60 -54.09
C ALA A 52 17.46 -7.22 -53.42
N ARG A 53 16.64 -6.25 -53.86
CA ARG A 53 16.55 -4.93 -53.21
C ARG A 53 15.78 -4.94 -51.89
N ALA A 54 14.96 -5.97 -51.65
CA ALA A 54 14.20 -6.15 -50.42
C ALA A 54 14.97 -7.08 -49.46
N TYR A 55 15.96 -6.53 -48.76
CA TYR A 55 16.67 -7.21 -47.69
C TYR A 55 16.97 -6.25 -46.53
N SER A 56 17.35 -6.79 -45.38
CA SER A 56 17.81 -6.03 -44.21
C SER A 56 18.90 -6.84 -43.51
N GLU A 57 19.71 -6.21 -42.67
CA GLU A 57 20.79 -6.90 -41.97
C GLU A 57 20.26 -7.87 -40.91
N ARG A 58 20.98 -8.97 -40.68
CA ARG A 58 20.57 -9.99 -39.71
C ARG A 58 20.70 -9.49 -38.27
N VAL A 59 21.77 -8.75 -37.97
CA VAL A 59 22.03 -8.20 -36.65
C VAL A 59 21.15 -6.97 -36.45
N LYS A 60 20.36 -6.97 -35.38
CA LYS A 60 19.39 -5.95 -35.02
C LYS A 60 19.65 -5.30 -33.66
N PHE A 61 20.54 -5.85 -32.84
CA PHE A 61 20.80 -5.35 -31.49
C PHE A 61 22.29 -5.30 -31.15
N LEU A 62 22.65 -4.35 -30.31
CA LEU A 62 23.93 -4.29 -29.62
C LEU A 62 23.68 -4.40 -28.12
N VAL A 63 24.21 -5.44 -27.48
CA VAL A 63 23.97 -5.73 -26.05
C VAL A 63 25.25 -5.54 -25.26
N MET A 64 25.18 -4.67 -24.25
CA MET A 64 26.27 -4.39 -23.32
C MET A 64 26.17 -5.27 -22.08
N HIS A 65 27.29 -5.87 -21.68
CA HIS A 65 27.39 -6.75 -20.52
C HIS A 65 28.56 -6.30 -19.62
N PHE A 66 28.56 -6.76 -18.37
CA PHE A 66 29.81 -6.89 -17.62
C PHE A 66 30.11 -8.36 -17.31
N THR A 67 31.39 -8.68 -17.12
CA THR A 67 31.80 -10.06 -16.84
C THR A 67 31.72 -10.45 -15.36
N ALA A 68 31.67 -9.46 -14.44
CA ALA A 68 31.70 -9.63 -12.99
C ALA A 68 32.92 -10.38 -12.42
N ILE A 69 33.92 -10.66 -13.27
CA ILE A 69 35.15 -11.39 -12.95
C ILE A 69 36.31 -10.76 -13.72
N ASP A 70 37.54 -10.97 -13.25
CA ASP A 70 38.75 -10.47 -13.91
C ASP A 70 38.92 -11.01 -15.35
N TYR A 71 39.82 -10.39 -16.11
CA TYR A 71 40.10 -10.68 -17.51
C TYR A 71 40.43 -12.15 -17.73
N GLN A 72 41.35 -12.74 -16.96
CA GLN A 72 41.76 -14.12 -17.19
C GLN A 72 40.61 -15.09 -16.93
N LYS A 73 39.81 -14.88 -15.88
CA LYS A 73 38.59 -15.68 -15.64
C LYS A 73 37.54 -15.45 -16.73
N SER A 74 37.41 -14.23 -17.24
CA SER A 74 36.51 -13.90 -18.35
C SER A 74 36.89 -14.65 -19.62
N VAL A 75 38.18 -14.69 -19.97
CA VAL A 75 38.70 -15.48 -21.09
C VAL A 75 38.38 -16.97 -20.89
N ASN A 76 38.67 -17.52 -19.71
CA ASN A 76 38.38 -18.93 -19.41
C ASN A 76 36.88 -19.24 -19.54
N ALA A 77 36.00 -18.34 -19.11
CA ALA A 77 34.55 -18.53 -19.17
C ALA A 77 33.98 -18.41 -20.59
N LEU A 78 34.45 -17.42 -21.37
CA LEU A 78 33.88 -17.06 -22.67
C LEU A 78 34.54 -17.78 -23.86
N VAL A 79 35.76 -18.30 -23.69
CA VAL A 79 36.52 -18.99 -24.75
C VAL A 79 36.62 -20.48 -24.48
N ASP A 80 37.02 -20.87 -23.26
CA ASP A 80 37.27 -22.28 -22.92
C ASP A 80 36.06 -22.97 -22.28
N GLY A 81 35.06 -22.19 -21.82
CA GLY A 81 33.86 -22.67 -21.16
C GLY A 81 32.80 -23.23 -22.15
N PRO A 82 31.97 -24.21 -21.74
CA PRO A 82 31.05 -24.87 -22.67
C PRO A 82 29.65 -24.22 -22.77
N TYR A 83 29.36 -23.15 -22.01
CA TYR A 83 27.97 -22.69 -21.78
C TYR A 83 27.64 -21.29 -22.29
N VAL A 84 28.60 -20.36 -22.27
CA VAL A 84 28.36 -18.94 -22.60
C VAL A 84 29.50 -18.40 -23.46
N SER A 85 29.20 -17.42 -24.32
CA SER A 85 30.19 -16.73 -25.14
C SER A 85 29.70 -15.34 -25.54
N SER A 86 30.62 -14.45 -25.91
CA SER A 86 30.32 -13.11 -26.43
C SER A 86 31.01 -12.88 -27.78
N HIS A 87 30.64 -11.80 -28.48
CA HIS A 87 31.34 -11.42 -29.70
C HIS A 87 32.64 -10.70 -29.37
N TYR A 88 32.59 -9.81 -28.38
CA TYR A 88 33.72 -9.00 -27.97
C TYR A 88 33.94 -9.06 -26.46
N LEU A 89 35.20 -8.94 -26.04
CA LEU A 89 35.62 -8.72 -24.65
C LEU A 89 36.50 -7.47 -24.57
N VAL A 90 36.17 -6.56 -23.66
CA VAL A 90 36.88 -5.31 -23.40
C VAL A 90 37.47 -5.32 -21.97
N PRO A 91 38.80 -5.47 -21.82
CA PRO A 91 39.50 -5.51 -20.52
C PRO A 91 39.56 -4.14 -19.82
N GLU A 92 39.90 -4.15 -18.54
CA GLU A 92 40.17 -2.97 -17.70
C GLU A 92 41.70 -2.72 -17.59
N SER A 93 42.15 -1.45 -17.54
CA SER A 93 43.60 -1.12 -17.56
C SER A 93 44.38 -1.59 -16.34
N ASN A 94 43.72 -1.73 -15.19
CA ASN A 94 44.38 -2.05 -13.92
C ASN A 94 44.13 -3.49 -13.48
N ASP A 95 43.62 -4.35 -14.37
CA ASP A 95 43.40 -5.76 -14.08
C ASP A 95 44.75 -6.51 -14.00
N PRO A 96 45.13 -7.06 -12.83
CA PRO A 96 46.41 -7.76 -12.66
C PRO A 96 46.54 -9.03 -13.52
N SER A 97 45.42 -9.57 -13.99
CA SER A 97 45.37 -10.76 -14.84
C SER A 97 45.50 -10.45 -16.34
N TYR A 98 45.46 -9.16 -16.72
CA TYR A 98 45.57 -8.72 -18.10
C TYR A 98 47.05 -8.66 -18.56
N PRO A 99 47.47 -9.41 -19.59
CA PRO A 99 48.89 -9.62 -19.89
C PRO A 99 49.52 -8.58 -20.83
N TYR A 100 48.81 -7.50 -21.20
CA TYR A 100 49.29 -6.52 -22.17
C TYR A 100 49.38 -5.10 -21.60
N ASP A 101 50.40 -4.35 -21.99
CA ASP A 101 50.63 -2.97 -21.52
C ASP A 101 49.61 -1.94 -22.03
N LYS A 102 48.83 -2.30 -23.05
CA LYS A 102 47.80 -1.45 -23.67
C LYS A 102 46.50 -2.23 -23.79
N LEU A 103 45.37 -1.56 -23.53
CA LEU A 103 44.05 -2.12 -23.74
C LEU A 103 43.84 -2.49 -25.22
N LYS A 104 43.20 -3.64 -25.43
CA LYS A 104 42.85 -4.18 -26.75
C LYS A 104 41.44 -4.74 -26.66
N VAL A 105 40.70 -4.65 -27.76
CA VAL A 105 39.43 -5.39 -27.93
C VAL A 105 39.76 -6.79 -28.42
N PHE A 106 39.14 -7.81 -27.81
CA PHE A 106 39.25 -9.19 -28.24
C PHE A 106 37.96 -9.63 -28.91
N GLN A 107 38.02 -10.01 -30.19
CA GLN A 107 36.90 -10.67 -30.86
C GLN A 107 36.96 -12.17 -30.56
N LEU A 108 35.94 -12.69 -29.86
CA LEU A 108 35.88 -14.08 -29.45
C LEU A 108 35.03 -14.91 -30.42
N VAL A 109 33.93 -14.33 -30.92
CA VAL A 109 33.04 -14.94 -31.91
C VAL A 109 32.89 -13.98 -33.09
N ASP A 110 33.02 -14.53 -34.31
CA ASP A 110 32.76 -13.81 -35.56
C ASP A 110 31.30 -13.31 -35.61
N GLU A 111 31.07 -12.04 -35.97
CA GLU A 111 29.74 -11.41 -35.97
C GLU A 111 28.72 -12.09 -36.91
N THR A 112 29.18 -12.89 -37.88
CA THR A 112 28.31 -13.70 -38.75
C THR A 112 27.82 -14.98 -38.07
N LYS A 113 28.36 -15.31 -36.90
CA LYS A 113 28.00 -16.44 -36.07
C LYS A 113 27.23 -15.97 -34.85
N ARG A 114 26.50 -16.90 -34.24
CA ARG A 114 25.78 -16.66 -33.00
C ARG A 114 26.73 -16.82 -31.82
N ALA A 115 26.78 -15.83 -30.93
CA ALA A 115 27.32 -15.98 -29.58
C ALA A 115 26.19 -16.26 -28.56
N TRP A 116 26.52 -16.86 -27.42
CA TRP A 116 25.56 -17.25 -26.38
C TRP A 116 25.68 -16.35 -25.14
N HIS A 117 25.34 -15.07 -25.27
CA HIS A 117 25.52 -14.05 -24.22
C HIS A 117 24.21 -13.65 -23.52
N ALA A 118 23.09 -13.63 -24.22
CA ALA A 118 21.82 -13.09 -23.71
C ALA A 118 20.95 -14.13 -22.99
N GLY A 119 21.05 -15.43 -23.31
CA GLY A 119 20.09 -16.46 -22.85
C GLY A 119 18.64 -16.20 -23.29
N ARG A 120 17.64 -16.62 -22.49
CA ARG A 120 16.22 -16.23 -22.69
C ARG A 120 16.11 -14.72 -22.49
N SER A 121 15.64 -14.04 -23.52
CA SER A 121 15.67 -12.58 -23.62
C SER A 121 14.55 -12.08 -24.53
N HIS A 122 14.07 -10.88 -24.26
CA HIS A 122 13.02 -10.20 -25.01
C HIS A 122 13.33 -8.70 -25.16
N TRP A 123 13.18 -8.15 -26.36
CA TRP A 123 13.20 -6.70 -26.57
C TRP A 123 12.43 -6.33 -27.85
N GLN A 124 11.60 -5.29 -27.77
CA GLN A 124 10.82 -4.75 -28.90
C GLN A 124 10.10 -5.83 -29.73
N GLY A 125 9.42 -6.76 -29.03
CA GLY A 125 8.63 -7.81 -29.66
C GLY A 125 9.45 -8.98 -30.24
N ARG A 126 10.75 -9.05 -29.96
CA ARG A 126 11.63 -10.14 -30.39
C ARG A 126 12.13 -10.93 -29.21
N ASP A 127 11.98 -12.25 -29.28
CA ASP A 127 12.57 -13.20 -28.33
C ASP A 127 13.90 -13.76 -28.88
N ASN A 128 14.69 -14.38 -28.00
CA ASN A 128 15.95 -15.06 -28.35
C ASN A 128 16.98 -14.12 -29.01
N ILE A 129 17.25 -12.99 -28.34
CA ILE A 129 18.07 -11.88 -28.84
C ILE A 129 19.46 -12.32 -29.36
N ASN A 130 20.05 -13.40 -28.81
CA ASN A 130 21.30 -14.00 -29.30
C ASN A 130 21.35 -14.21 -30.83
N ASP A 131 20.23 -14.54 -31.46
CA ASP A 131 20.20 -14.87 -32.90
C ASP A 131 20.40 -13.65 -33.81
N GLN A 132 20.26 -12.44 -33.25
CA GLN A 132 20.21 -11.15 -33.94
C GLN A 132 21.00 -10.06 -33.20
N ALA A 133 21.93 -10.41 -32.32
CA ALA A 133 22.65 -9.42 -31.51
C ALA A 133 24.16 -9.61 -31.56
N ILE A 134 24.87 -8.49 -31.47
CA ILE A 134 26.28 -8.47 -31.10
C ILE A 134 26.36 -8.18 -29.60
N GLY A 135 27.18 -8.95 -28.89
CA GLY A 135 27.32 -8.88 -27.44
C GLY A 135 28.74 -8.46 -27.08
N ILE A 136 28.86 -7.39 -26.29
CA ILE A 136 30.14 -6.88 -25.80
C ILE A 136 30.21 -7.11 -24.29
N GLU A 137 31.16 -7.94 -23.88
CA GLU A 137 31.50 -8.19 -22.48
C GLU A 137 32.57 -7.21 -22.02
N ILE A 138 32.35 -6.57 -20.87
CA ILE A 138 33.22 -5.51 -20.37
C ILE A 138 33.69 -5.93 -18.99
N VAL A 139 35.01 -6.02 -18.81
CA VAL A 139 35.58 -6.43 -17.52
C VAL A 139 35.32 -5.33 -16.51
N ASN A 140 34.37 -5.58 -15.62
CA ASN A 140 34.04 -4.72 -14.50
C ASN A 140 33.48 -5.59 -13.37
N VAL A 141 34.05 -5.49 -12.18
CA VAL A 141 33.83 -6.47 -11.10
C VAL A 141 33.07 -5.82 -9.94
N PRO A 142 31.73 -5.98 -9.85
CA PRO A 142 30.97 -5.47 -8.71
C PRO A 142 31.30 -6.26 -7.44
N GLN A 143 31.34 -5.56 -6.31
CA GLN A 143 31.50 -6.16 -4.99
C GLN A 143 30.12 -6.42 -4.40
N CYS A 144 29.66 -7.66 -4.50
CA CYS A 144 28.38 -8.07 -3.93
C CYS A 144 28.58 -8.80 -2.61
N GLN A 145 27.86 -8.36 -1.58
CA GLN A 145 27.74 -9.05 -0.32
C GLN A 145 26.34 -9.64 -0.22
N HIS A 146 26.27 -10.95 0.03
CA HIS A 146 25.02 -11.58 0.43
C HIS A 146 24.79 -11.26 1.91
N ARG A 147 23.58 -10.81 2.21
CA ARG A 147 23.08 -10.65 3.57
C ARG A 147 23.04 -12.03 4.24
N GLN A 148 23.91 -12.26 5.21
CA GLN A 148 24.04 -13.53 5.94
C GLN A 148 22.81 -13.86 6.82
N ASP A 149 21.88 -12.92 6.94
CA ASP A 149 20.63 -12.95 7.70
C ASP A 149 19.43 -13.56 6.94
N ILE A 150 19.59 -13.98 5.68
CA ILE A 150 18.51 -14.58 4.88
C ILE A 150 18.86 -16.05 4.51
N PRO A 151 18.16 -17.06 5.07
CA PRO A 151 18.37 -18.45 4.68
C PRO A 151 17.94 -18.68 3.22
N LEU A 152 18.89 -19.12 2.39
CA LEU A 152 18.69 -19.68 1.05
C LEU A 152 17.84 -20.94 1.12
N GLN A 153 16.51 -20.81 1.10
CA GLN A 153 15.61 -21.95 0.88
C GLN A 153 14.21 -21.42 0.58
N LEU A 154 13.95 -21.09 -0.69
CA LEU A 154 12.63 -21.08 -1.37
C LEU A 154 12.79 -20.58 -2.82
N GLU A 155 13.83 -21.02 -3.54
CA GLU A 155 13.90 -20.79 -4.99
C GLU A 155 14.41 -22.06 -5.68
N ASP A 156 13.92 -22.28 -6.90
CA ASP A 156 14.43 -23.31 -7.81
C ASP A 156 15.97 -23.16 -7.89
N PRO A 157 16.76 -24.18 -7.52
CA PRO A 157 18.22 -24.09 -7.48
C PRO A 157 18.86 -23.81 -8.85
N ASN A 158 18.08 -23.77 -9.93
CA ASN A 158 18.56 -23.44 -11.28
C ASN A 158 18.31 -21.98 -11.72
N VAL A 159 17.74 -21.11 -10.88
CA VAL A 159 17.51 -19.69 -11.23
C VAL A 159 18.04 -18.78 -10.12
N SER A 160 19.35 -18.49 -10.12
CA SER A 160 19.87 -17.40 -9.29
C SER A 160 19.36 -16.07 -9.84
N ARG A 161 18.47 -15.39 -9.12
CA ARG A 161 18.16 -13.99 -9.44
C ARG A 161 19.37 -13.13 -9.05
N GLU A 162 19.85 -12.32 -9.98
CA GLU A 162 20.80 -11.25 -9.62
C GLU A 162 20.11 -10.09 -8.88
N HIS A 163 18.78 -10.11 -8.83
CA HIS A 163 17.91 -9.21 -8.08
C HIS A 163 17.37 -9.90 -6.83
N GLY A 164 17.71 -9.35 -5.66
CA GLY A 164 17.10 -9.74 -4.41
C GLY A 164 17.55 -8.81 -3.28
N GLU A 165 16.65 -8.53 -2.34
CA GLU A 165 16.94 -7.75 -1.12
C GLU A 165 18.02 -8.41 -0.23
N ASP A 166 18.43 -9.63 -0.58
CA ASP A 166 19.46 -10.44 0.04
C ASP A 166 20.86 -10.19 -0.54
N ARG A 167 21.00 -9.39 -1.60
CA ARG A 167 22.29 -9.13 -2.27
C ARG A 167 22.54 -7.64 -2.43
N LEU A 168 23.43 -7.09 -1.59
CA LEU A 168 23.91 -5.72 -1.71
C LEU A 168 25.14 -5.68 -2.62
N CYS A 169 25.04 -5.07 -3.80
CA CYS A 169 26.15 -4.91 -4.74
C CYS A 169 26.65 -3.45 -4.78
N LEU A 170 27.95 -3.28 -4.57
CA LEU A 170 28.68 -2.04 -4.87
C LEU A 170 29.25 -2.16 -6.28
N PHE A 171 28.75 -1.33 -7.19
CA PHE A 171 29.22 -1.28 -8.57
C PHE A 171 30.35 -0.25 -8.68
N PRO A 172 31.56 -0.64 -9.15
CA PRO A 172 32.63 0.31 -9.42
C PRO A 172 32.34 1.12 -10.69
N ASP A 173 33.00 2.27 -10.78
CA ASP A 173 33.07 3.03 -12.04
C ASP A 173 33.85 2.27 -13.10
N TYR A 174 33.39 2.35 -14.34
CA TYR A 174 34.12 1.79 -15.47
C TYR A 174 35.39 2.60 -15.75
N ASP A 175 36.47 1.91 -16.10
CA ASP A 175 37.75 2.55 -16.45
C ASP A 175 37.56 3.50 -17.65
N PRO A 176 37.90 4.80 -17.54
CA PRO A 176 37.74 5.75 -18.64
C PRO A 176 38.40 5.30 -19.95
N ARG A 177 39.56 4.64 -19.90
CA ARG A 177 40.25 4.14 -21.10
C ARG A 177 39.52 2.95 -21.73
N GLN A 178 38.91 2.12 -20.90
CA GLN A 178 38.04 1.03 -21.33
C GLN A 178 36.78 1.58 -22.03
N VAL A 179 36.17 2.64 -21.48
CA VAL A 179 34.98 3.29 -22.06
C VAL A 179 35.28 3.96 -23.40
N GLU A 180 36.44 4.62 -23.55
CA GLU A 180 36.88 5.17 -24.84
C GLU A 180 36.98 4.08 -25.92
N LEU A 181 37.62 2.96 -25.58
CA LEU A 181 37.77 1.82 -26.48
C LEU A 181 36.40 1.18 -26.83
N LEU A 182 35.49 1.11 -25.86
CA LEU A 182 34.11 0.66 -26.08
C LEU A 182 33.37 1.58 -27.05
N ILE A 183 33.52 2.90 -26.94
CA ILE A 183 32.89 3.87 -27.84
C ILE A 183 33.40 3.69 -29.28
N GLU A 184 34.71 3.51 -29.46
CA GLU A 184 35.31 3.24 -30.77
C GLU A 184 34.74 1.95 -31.39
N LEU A 185 34.73 0.87 -30.61
CA LEU A 185 34.20 -0.42 -31.04
C LEU A 185 32.70 -0.35 -31.40
N ALA A 186 31.88 0.24 -30.52
CA ALA A 186 30.45 0.35 -30.73
C ALA A 186 30.12 1.19 -31.98
N ARG A 187 30.85 2.28 -32.24
CA ARG A 187 30.70 3.07 -33.46
C ARG A 187 31.02 2.28 -34.72
N ASP A 188 32.11 1.51 -34.71
CA ASP A 188 32.49 0.65 -35.83
C ASP A 188 31.42 -0.42 -36.10
N ILE A 189 30.92 -1.08 -35.04
CA ILE A 189 29.84 -2.07 -35.15
C ILE A 189 28.57 -1.44 -35.73
N LEU A 190 28.13 -0.28 -35.22
CA LEU A 190 26.93 0.40 -35.69
C LEU A 190 27.08 0.90 -37.13
N ALA A 191 28.27 1.35 -37.54
CA ALA A 191 28.54 1.75 -38.92
C ALA A 191 28.39 0.58 -39.91
N ARG A 192 28.72 -0.65 -39.48
CA ARG A 192 28.54 -1.87 -40.28
C ARG A 192 27.11 -2.44 -40.21
N ASN A 193 26.33 -2.06 -39.21
CA ASN A 193 24.97 -2.55 -38.97
C ASN A 193 23.97 -1.37 -38.87
N PRO A 194 23.68 -0.70 -39.99
CA PRO A 194 22.89 0.55 -40.00
C PRO A 194 21.43 0.36 -39.55
N ASP A 195 20.94 -0.88 -39.48
CA ASP A 195 19.60 -1.21 -38.98
C ASP A 195 19.49 -1.19 -37.45
N ILE A 196 20.61 -1.06 -36.72
CA ILE A 196 20.62 -0.92 -35.26
C ILE A 196 20.43 0.56 -34.91
N GLY A 197 19.21 0.92 -34.55
CA GLY A 197 18.88 2.27 -34.08
C GLY A 197 19.22 2.48 -32.59
N PRO A 198 19.02 3.73 -32.09
CA PRO A 198 19.35 4.10 -30.71
C PRO A 198 18.68 3.22 -29.65
N THR A 199 17.42 2.83 -29.86
CA THR A 199 16.67 1.99 -28.91
C THR A 199 17.01 0.50 -28.97
N GLN A 200 17.89 0.09 -29.89
CA GLN A 200 18.38 -1.29 -30.01
C GLN A 200 19.79 -1.47 -29.42
N VAL A 201 20.35 -0.43 -28.81
CA VAL A 201 21.54 -0.54 -27.96
C VAL A 201 21.07 -0.62 -26.50
N VAL A 202 21.28 -1.78 -25.89
CA VAL A 202 20.64 -2.16 -24.62
C VAL A 202 21.63 -2.86 -23.69
N GLY A 203 21.36 -2.82 -22.39
CA GLY A 203 22.04 -3.66 -21.41
C GLY A 203 21.48 -5.08 -21.39
N HIS A 204 22.20 -6.02 -20.79
CA HIS A 204 21.66 -7.35 -20.54
C HIS A 204 20.42 -7.29 -19.62
N SER A 205 20.45 -6.40 -18.62
CA SER A 205 19.36 -6.13 -17.70
C SER A 205 18.08 -5.68 -18.41
N ASP A 206 18.18 -4.91 -19.50
CA ASP A 206 17.01 -4.42 -20.24
C ASP A 206 16.23 -5.57 -20.91
N ILE A 207 16.95 -6.55 -21.44
CA ILE A 207 16.38 -7.65 -22.25
C ILE A 207 15.99 -8.87 -21.41
N THR A 208 16.38 -8.92 -20.14
CA THR A 208 16.05 -9.99 -19.20
C THR A 208 16.00 -9.47 -17.75
N PRO A 209 15.12 -8.48 -17.45
CA PRO A 209 15.13 -7.72 -16.21
C PRO A 209 15.05 -8.59 -14.96
N SER A 210 14.22 -9.64 -14.94
CA SER A 210 14.08 -10.52 -13.76
C SER A 210 15.27 -11.44 -13.47
N ARG A 211 16.31 -11.47 -14.31
CA ARG A 211 17.45 -12.37 -14.15
C ARG A 211 18.79 -11.65 -14.02
N LYS A 212 18.95 -10.52 -14.72
CA LYS A 212 20.24 -9.87 -14.92
C LYS A 212 20.21 -8.41 -14.49
N ASN A 213 21.32 -7.95 -13.91
CA ASN A 213 21.50 -6.55 -13.53
C ASN A 213 22.66 -5.86 -14.28
N ASP A 214 23.40 -6.58 -15.12
CA ASP A 214 24.49 -6.03 -15.91
C ASP A 214 23.97 -5.21 -17.12
N PRO A 215 24.65 -4.12 -17.51
CA PRO A 215 25.95 -3.63 -17.06
C PRO A 215 25.92 -2.78 -15.77
N GLY A 216 24.80 -2.74 -15.05
CA GLY A 216 24.67 -2.09 -13.75
C GLY A 216 24.52 -0.55 -13.81
N PRO A 217 24.23 0.09 -12.66
CA PRO A 217 23.91 1.51 -12.58
C PRO A 217 25.11 2.44 -12.82
N ARG A 218 26.35 1.95 -12.79
CA ARG A 218 27.54 2.78 -13.07
C ARG A 218 27.96 2.74 -14.55
N PHE A 219 27.23 2.02 -15.39
CA PHE A 219 27.52 1.98 -16.82
C PHE A 219 27.27 3.37 -17.46
N PRO A 220 28.19 3.89 -18.29
CA PRO A 220 28.17 5.28 -18.72
C PRO A 220 27.25 5.54 -19.92
N TRP A 221 25.97 5.17 -19.81
CA TRP A 221 24.97 5.29 -20.88
C TRP A 221 24.90 6.70 -21.50
N TYR A 222 24.89 7.74 -20.66
CA TYR A 222 24.85 9.12 -21.15
C TYR A 222 26.11 9.51 -21.94
N GLN A 223 27.29 9.00 -21.56
CA GLN A 223 28.52 9.25 -22.30
C GLN A 223 28.49 8.59 -23.68
N LEU A 224 27.96 7.36 -23.77
CA LEU A 224 27.75 6.67 -25.04
C LEU A 224 26.75 7.43 -25.92
N TYR A 225 25.64 7.90 -25.35
CA TYR A 225 24.66 8.72 -26.07
C TYR A 225 25.29 9.99 -26.64
N LYS A 226 26.12 10.68 -25.86
CA LYS A 226 26.88 11.86 -26.32
C LYS A 226 27.83 11.53 -27.48
N ALA A 227 28.29 10.29 -27.59
CA ALA A 227 29.07 9.78 -28.72
C ALA A 227 28.19 9.28 -29.89
N GLY A 228 26.86 9.38 -29.80
CA GLY A 228 25.91 8.93 -30.82
C GLY A 228 25.57 7.44 -30.75
N ILE A 229 25.78 6.80 -29.59
CA ILE A 229 25.51 5.39 -29.35
C ILE A 229 24.35 5.28 -28.35
N GLY A 230 23.28 4.58 -28.74
CA GLY A 230 22.15 4.31 -27.85
C GLY A 230 21.20 5.50 -27.64
N ALA A 231 20.16 5.26 -26.85
CA ALA A 231 19.09 6.21 -26.60
C ALA A 231 19.31 7.03 -25.33
N TRP A 232 18.85 8.28 -25.35
CA TRP A 232 18.68 9.12 -24.15
C TRP A 232 17.51 10.08 -24.34
N TYR A 233 16.91 10.53 -23.23
CA TYR A 233 15.80 11.47 -23.22
C TYR A 233 16.27 12.93 -23.41
N ASP A 234 15.32 13.81 -23.71
CA ASP A 234 15.53 15.25 -23.72
C ASP A 234 15.02 15.86 -22.41
N GLU A 235 15.90 16.53 -21.67
CA GLU A 235 15.60 17.15 -20.35
C GLU A 235 14.35 18.04 -20.34
N PRO A 236 14.10 18.91 -21.34
CA PRO A 236 12.88 19.74 -21.36
C PRO A 236 11.59 18.90 -21.41
N THR A 237 11.62 17.77 -22.12
CA THR A 237 10.47 16.86 -22.25
C THR A 237 10.22 16.11 -20.95
N VAL A 238 11.30 15.64 -20.28
CA VAL A 238 11.18 15.04 -18.94
C VAL A 238 10.59 16.05 -17.97
N HIS A 239 11.09 17.28 -17.93
CA HIS A 239 10.56 18.31 -17.04
C HIS A 239 9.07 18.57 -17.27
N ARG A 240 8.63 18.64 -18.54
CA ARG A 240 7.21 18.80 -18.88
C ARG A 240 6.33 17.68 -18.33
N TYR A 241 6.70 16.42 -18.56
CA TYR A 241 5.94 15.28 -18.01
C TYR A 241 6.04 15.19 -16.49
N TRP A 242 7.19 15.56 -15.91
CA TRP A 242 7.39 15.49 -14.47
C TRP A 242 6.47 16.45 -13.72
N GLN A 243 6.31 17.69 -14.22
CA GLN A 243 5.35 18.65 -13.68
C GLN A 243 3.90 18.14 -13.73
N GLN A 244 3.57 17.33 -14.74
CA GLN A 244 2.25 16.71 -14.89
C GLN A 244 2.06 15.54 -13.91
N PHE A 245 3.01 14.61 -13.86
CA PHE A 245 2.89 13.38 -13.06
C PHE A 245 3.11 13.57 -11.56
N ILE A 246 3.70 14.69 -11.12
CA ILE A 246 3.69 15.09 -9.70
C ILE A 246 2.25 15.36 -9.22
N GLN A 247 1.39 15.90 -10.08
CA GLN A 247 0.01 16.26 -9.69
C GLN A 247 -0.88 15.01 -9.62
N SER A 248 -0.74 14.12 -10.60
CA SER A 248 -1.41 12.82 -10.60
C SER A 248 -0.55 11.81 -11.36
N MET A 249 -0.13 10.75 -10.67
CA MET A 249 0.69 9.70 -11.25
C MET A 249 -0.11 8.85 -12.24
N PRO A 250 0.48 8.46 -13.39
CA PRO A 250 -0.08 7.42 -14.25
C PRO A 250 -0.30 6.12 -13.47
N SER A 251 -1.35 5.37 -13.80
CA SER A 251 -1.55 4.06 -13.19
C SER A 251 -0.42 3.09 -13.51
N VAL A 252 -0.24 2.05 -12.69
CA VAL A 252 0.77 1.00 -12.97
C VAL A 252 0.49 0.31 -14.32
N GLY A 253 -0.78 0.10 -14.66
CA GLY A 253 -1.16 -0.45 -15.96
C GLY A 253 -0.71 0.44 -17.12
N LEU A 254 -0.82 1.76 -16.97
CA LEU A 254 -0.35 2.71 -17.98
C LEU A 254 1.19 2.79 -18.03
N LEU A 255 1.87 2.66 -16.91
CA LEU A 255 3.34 2.55 -16.87
C LEU A 255 3.82 1.27 -17.55
N GLN A 256 3.16 0.12 -17.33
CA GLN A 256 3.47 -1.14 -18.02
C GLN A 256 3.26 -1.01 -19.54
N LYS A 257 2.17 -0.36 -19.97
CA LYS A 257 1.94 -0.01 -21.38
C LYS A 257 3.08 0.84 -21.94
N ALA A 258 3.51 1.87 -21.21
CA ALA A 258 4.60 2.74 -21.64
C ALA A 258 5.95 2.00 -21.72
N MET A 259 6.23 1.10 -20.78
CA MET A 259 7.42 0.24 -20.81
C MET A 259 7.43 -0.70 -22.01
N ARG A 260 6.29 -1.32 -22.29
CA ARG A 260 6.10 -2.18 -23.46
C ARG A 260 6.22 -1.39 -24.76
N ALA A 261 5.67 -0.18 -24.80
CA ALA A 261 5.78 0.73 -25.95
C ALA A 261 7.24 1.10 -26.24
N TYR A 262 8.06 1.28 -25.20
CA TYR A 262 9.49 1.54 -25.35
C TYR A 262 10.28 0.31 -25.82
N GLY A 263 9.97 -0.87 -25.31
CA GLY A 263 10.58 -2.12 -25.76
C GLY A 263 10.65 -3.27 -24.75
N TYR A 264 10.28 -3.05 -23.49
CA TYR A 264 10.37 -4.09 -22.45
C TYR A 264 9.32 -5.19 -22.63
N GLY A 265 9.72 -6.42 -22.31
CA GLY A 265 8.83 -7.60 -22.29
C GLY A 265 7.96 -7.69 -21.04
N VAL A 266 7.31 -6.59 -20.65
CA VAL A 266 6.44 -6.54 -19.46
C VAL A 266 4.98 -6.83 -19.83
N THR A 267 4.34 -7.68 -19.04
CA THR A 267 2.91 -7.97 -19.14
C THR A 267 2.12 -6.87 -18.44
N GLU A 268 1.09 -6.33 -19.10
CA GLU A 268 0.17 -5.34 -18.53
C GLU A 268 -0.80 -6.02 -17.55
N THR A 269 -0.40 -6.12 -16.29
CA THR A 269 -1.21 -6.70 -15.21
C THR A 269 -2.04 -5.66 -14.46
N GLY A 270 -1.68 -4.38 -14.55
CA GLY A 270 -2.25 -3.31 -13.73
C GLY A 270 -1.69 -3.25 -12.31
N PHE A 271 -0.81 -4.18 -11.92
CA PHE A 271 -0.26 -4.32 -10.58
C PHE A 271 1.25 -4.10 -10.55
N LEU A 272 1.76 -3.58 -9.43
CA LEU A 272 3.20 -3.43 -9.21
C LEU A 272 3.83 -4.76 -8.76
N ASP A 273 3.77 -5.75 -9.65
CA ASP A 273 4.29 -7.11 -9.47
C ASP A 273 5.82 -7.20 -9.64
N GLY A 274 6.39 -8.37 -9.33
CA GLY A 274 7.84 -8.60 -9.40
C GLY A 274 8.44 -8.29 -10.78
N GLN A 275 7.79 -8.74 -11.85
CA GLN A 275 8.18 -8.43 -13.23
C GLN A 275 8.26 -6.91 -13.46
N THR A 276 7.26 -6.16 -12.98
CA THR A 276 7.20 -4.70 -13.14
C THR A 276 8.31 -4.02 -12.35
N ARG A 277 8.59 -4.47 -11.13
CA ARG A 277 9.66 -3.95 -10.26
C ARG A 277 11.05 -4.21 -10.83
N ASP A 278 11.29 -5.44 -11.32
CA ASP A 278 12.55 -5.80 -11.98
C ASP A 278 12.77 -4.95 -13.25
N THR A 279 11.70 -4.73 -14.02
CA THR A 279 11.73 -3.90 -15.23
C THR A 279 11.97 -2.43 -14.90
N LEU A 280 11.33 -1.89 -13.85
CA LEU A 280 11.59 -0.54 -13.33
C LEU A 280 13.04 -0.38 -12.89
N SER A 281 13.58 -1.37 -12.19
CA SER A 281 14.98 -1.36 -11.74
C SER A 281 15.95 -1.35 -12.93
N ALA A 282 15.74 -2.22 -13.93
CA ALA A 282 16.53 -2.22 -15.17
C ALA A 282 16.45 -0.86 -15.90
N PHE A 283 15.24 -0.34 -16.07
CA PHE A 283 15.01 0.97 -16.66
C PHE A 283 15.72 2.10 -15.92
N GLN A 284 15.67 2.10 -14.59
CA GLN A 284 16.35 3.11 -13.78
C GLN A 284 17.86 2.95 -13.85
N MET A 285 18.42 1.74 -13.84
CA MET A 285 19.87 1.54 -14.04
C MET A 285 20.35 2.12 -15.38
N HIS A 286 19.52 2.04 -16.41
CA HIS A 286 19.82 2.60 -17.72
C HIS A 286 19.70 4.12 -17.76
N PHE A 287 18.54 4.68 -17.37
CA PHE A 287 18.19 6.09 -17.63
C PHE A 287 18.24 7.00 -16.40
N LEU A 288 18.17 6.44 -15.20
CA LEU A 288 18.17 7.15 -13.91
C LEU A 288 19.16 6.51 -12.91
N PRO A 289 20.45 6.34 -13.28
CA PRO A 289 21.40 5.53 -12.51
C PRO A 289 21.66 6.02 -11.07
N HIS A 290 21.33 7.29 -10.78
CA HIS A 290 21.41 7.87 -9.44
C HIS A 290 20.17 7.61 -8.57
N HIS A 291 19.14 6.96 -9.11
CA HIS A 291 17.84 6.74 -8.46
C HIS A 291 17.25 5.38 -8.87
N VAL A 292 17.96 4.29 -8.54
CA VAL A 292 17.52 2.91 -8.80
C VAL A 292 16.83 2.37 -7.55
N THR A 293 15.50 2.37 -7.57
CA THR A 293 14.63 1.95 -6.45
C THR A 293 13.79 0.73 -6.79
N GLY A 294 13.58 0.44 -8.08
CA GLY A 294 12.59 -0.56 -8.53
C GLY A 294 11.14 -0.14 -8.29
N GLU A 295 10.92 1.09 -7.81
CA GLU A 295 9.60 1.66 -7.51
C GLU A 295 9.26 2.75 -8.54
N PRO A 296 7.98 2.89 -8.94
CA PRO A 296 7.56 3.96 -9.82
C PRO A 296 7.46 5.28 -9.04
N ASP A 297 8.04 6.34 -9.61
CA ASP A 297 7.91 7.71 -9.15
C ASP A 297 7.66 8.66 -10.35
N ALA A 298 7.30 9.91 -10.07
CA ALA A 298 6.95 10.88 -11.10
C ALA A 298 8.08 11.18 -12.09
N LYS A 299 9.35 11.14 -11.64
CA LYS A 299 10.52 11.34 -12.49
C LYS A 299 10.79 10.10 -13.34
N THR A 300 10.66 8.90 -12.77
CA THR A 300 10.74 7.63 -13.50
C THR A 300 9.68 7.56 -14.60
N ALA A 301 8.42 7.87 -14.28
CA ALA A 301 7.33 7.94 -15.25
C ALA A 301 7.60 8.99 -16.35
N ALA A 302 8.03 10.19 -15.96
CA ALA A 302 8.32 11.27 -16.91
C ALA A 302 9.46 10.93 -17.87
N THR A 303 10.51 10.28 -17.36
CA THR A 303 11.65 9.80 -18.15
C THR A 303 11.19 8.78 -19.19
N LEU A 304 10.36 7.82 -18.78
CA LEU A 304 9.81 6.80 -19.66
C LEU A 304 8.95 7.42 -20.77
N PHE A 305 8.03 8.32 -20.43
CA PHE A 305 7.18 8.98 -21.42
C PHE A 305 7.97 9.90 -22.36
N ALA A 306 9.01 10.58 -21.87
CA ALA A 306 9.88 11.38 -22.72
C ALA A 306 10.67 10.52 -23.74
N LEU A 307 11.10 9.33 -23.34
CA LEU A 307 11.75 8.38 -24.23
C LEU A 307 10.77 7.84 -25.29
N VAL A 308 9.56 7.45 -24.87
CA VAL A 308 8.53 7.00 -25.81
C VAL A 308 8.15 8.12 -26.78
N GLU A 309 8.01 9.37 -26.32
CA GLU A 309 7.74 10.51 -27.20
C GLU A 309 8.84 10.70 -28.25
N LYS A 310 10.10 10.63 -27.84
CA LYS A 310 11.24 10.89 -28.72
C LYS A 310 11.43 9.82 -29.79
N TYR A 311 11.27 8.54 -29.43
CA TYR A 311 11.60 7.42 -30.31
C TYR A 311 10.37 6.73 -30.91
N PHE A 312 9.19 6.91 -30.31
CA PHE A 312 7.92 6.29 -30.71
C PHE A 312 6.74 7.26 -30.61
N PRO A 313 6.77 8.40 -31.34
CA PRO A 313 5.77 9.47 -31.20
C PRO A 313 4.31 9.00 -31.43
N GLU A 314 4.09 8.04 -32.32
CA GLU A 314 2.74 7.48 -32.55
C GLU A 314 2.20 6.70 -31.33
N GLN A 315 3.09 6.13 -30.50
CA GLN A 315 2.69 5.39 -29.30
C GLN A 315 2.43 6.32 -28.10
N VAL A 316 3.13 7.46 -28.00
CA VAL A 316 2.93 8.39 -26.88
C VAL A 316 1.55 9.06 -26.92
N GLU A 317 0.99 9.32 -28.11
CA GLU A 317 -0.36 9.87 -28.24
C GLU A 317 -1.42 8.94 -27.63
N ALA A 318 -1.31 7.64 -27.88
CA ALA A 318 -2.20 6.63 -27.30
C ALA A 318 -2.04 6.54 -25.77
N LEU A 319 -0.81 6.59 -25.27
CA LEU A 319 -0.53 6.58 -23.83
C LEU A 319 -1.09 7.83 -23.14
N MET A 320 -0.92 9.01 -23.74
CA MET A 320 -1.44 10.26 -23.18
C MET A 320 -2.96 10.35 -23.25
N THR A 321 -3.58 9.76 -24.26
CA THR A 321 -5.04 9.58 -24.30
C THR A 321 -5.52 8.68 -23.16
N GLY A 322 -4.79 7.59 -22.88
CA GLY A 322 -5.03 6.73 -21.74
C GLY A 322 -4.89 7.48 -20.40
N TYR A 323 -3.84 8.27 -20.25
CA TYR A 323 -3.62 9.11 -19.07
C TYR A 323 -4.75 10.13 -18.86
N GLN A 324 -5.18 10.81 -19.92
CA GLN A 324 -6.32 11.75 -19.83
C GLN A 324 -7.62 11.04 -19.47
N THR A 325 -7.81 9.81 -19.93
CA THR A 325 -8.96 8.99 -19.54
C THR A 325 -8.89 8.60 -18.06
N GLU A 326 -7.71 8.25 -17.54
CA GLU A 326 -7.50 8.02 -16.10
C GLU A 326 -7.81 9.27 -15.28
N LEU A 327 -7.39 10.46 -15.72
CA LEU A 327 -7.72 11.74 -15.07
C LEU A 327 -9.22 12.04 -15.14
N LEU A 328 -9.86 11.79 -16.28
CA LEU A 328 -11.30 11.98 -16.44
C LEU A 328 -12.07 10.99 -15.59
N LEU A 329 -11.66 9.73 -15.47
CA LEU A 329 -12.28 8.75 -14.57
C LEU A 329 -12.05 9.10 -13.10
N GLN A 330 -10.90 9.68 -12.74
CA GLN A 330 -10.68 10.24 -11.40
C GLN A 330 -11.60 11.44 -11.14
N ALA A 331 -11.74 12.34 -12.12
CA ALA A 331 -12.62 13.49 -12.05
C ALA A 331 -14.11 13.10 -12.07
N GLU A 332 -14.51 12.10 -12.84
CA GLU A 332 -15.84 11.53 -12.91
C GLU A 332 -16.13 10.71 -11.66
N SER A 333 -15.17 9.98 -11.08
CA SER A 333 -15.36 9.41 -9.73
C SER A 333 -15.54 10.49 -8.66
N SER A 334 -15.05 11.72 -8.91
CA SER A 334 -15.31 12.90 -8.08
C SER A 334 -16.56 13.71 -8.46
N GLN A 335 -17.19 13.42 -9.61
CA GLN A 335 -18.38 14.14 -10.13
C GLN A 335 -19.64 13.26 -10.28
N GLN A 336 -19.51 11.94 -10.42
CA GLN A 336 -20.60 10.97 -10.58
C GLN A 336 -21.09 10.38 -9.26
N ASP A 337 -20.47 10.77 -8.15
CA ASP A 337 -21.07 10.65 -6.84
C ASP A 337 -20.84 11.97 -6.09
N THR A 338 -21.62 13.00 -6.43
CA THR A 338 -22.07 13.91 -5.36
C THR A 338 -23.05 13.14 -4.50
N PHE A 339 -22.56 12.13 -3.78
CA PHE A 339 -23.16 11.81 -2.49
C PHE A 339 -23.14 13.12 -1.70
N SER A 340 -24.32 13.58 -1.31
CA SER A 340 -24.51 14.61 -0.29
C SER A 340 -23.40 14.54 0.77
N MET A 341 -22.49 15.52 0.78
CA MET A 341 -21.48 15.66 1.83
C MET A 341 -22.11 16.09 3.17
N ALA A 342 -23.36 16.55 3.12
CA ALA A 342 -24.19 16.96 4.24
C ALA A 342 -25.21 15.88 4.64
N GLN A 343 -25.94 16.10 5.74
CA GLN A 343 -27.03 15.20 6.15
C GLN A 343 -28.24 15.27 5.23
N VAL A 344 -28.51 16.48 4.75
CA VAL A 344 -29.48 16.77 3.71
C VAL A 344 -28.74 17.48 2.62
N ASP A 345 -28.89 17.01 1.39
CA ASP A 345 -28.52 17.72 0.18
C ASP A 345 -29.49 17.23 -0.89
N ALA A 346 -30.46 18.06 -1.21
CA ALA A 346 -31.51 17.71 -2.13
C ALA A 346 -31.97 18.94 -2.91
N GLU A 347 -32.31 18.72 -4.18
CA GLU A 347 -32.97 19.69 -5.03
C GLU A 347 -34.49 19.54 -4.93
N PHE A 348 -35.18 20.65 -4.70
CA PHE A 348 -36.63 20.71 -4.57
C PHE A 348 -37.25 21.53 -5.71
N PRO A 349 -38.39 21.10 -6.30
CA PRO A 349 -39.10 19.85 -6.01
C PRO A 349 -38.39 18.62 -6.59
N GLU A 350 -38.45 17.48 -5.89
CA GLU A 350 -37.81 16.24 -6.36
C GLU A 350 -38.51 15.64 -7.60
N SER A 351 -37.70 15.15 -8.54
CA SER A 351 -38.16 14.64 -9.83
C SER A 351 -38.68 13.20 -9.82
N ASP A 352 -38.68 12.50 -8.68
CA ASP A 352 -39.09 11.08 -8.59
C ASP A 352 -40.63 10.91 -8.67
N PRO A 353 -41.21 10.38 -9.77
CA PRO A 353 -42.66 10.27 -9.94
C PRO A 353 -43.33 9.28 -8.98
N ASP A 354 -42.59 8.30 -8.42
CA ASP A 354 -43.16 7.20 -7.64
C ASP A 354 -43.31 7.55 -6.14
N THR A 355 -42.65 8.61 -5.68
CA THR A 355 -42.72 9.07 -4.28
C THR A 355 -43.89 10.06 -4.09
N PRO A 356 -44.76 9.91 -3.08
CA PRO A 356 -45.82 10.89 -2.81
C PRO A 356 -45.27 12.30 -2.53
N GLN A 357 -45.92 13.34 -3.05
CA GLN A 357 -45.47 14.73 -2.89
C GLN A 357 -45.23 15.15 -1.41
N TRP A 358 -46.03 14.59 -0.48
CA TRP A 358 -45.86 14.82 0.95
C TRP A 358 -44.51 14.31 1.50
N VAL A 359 -43.96 13.27 0.89
CA VAL A 359 -42.67 12.66 1.24
C VAL A 359 -41.51 13.40 0.58
N LYS A 360 -41.66 13.78 -0.70
CA LYS A 360 -40.64 14.52 -1.49
C LYS A 360 -40.16 15.81 -0.84
N ASN A 361 -41.03 16.46 -0.07
CA ASN A 361 -40.72 17.78 0.45
C ASN A 361 -40.18 17.76 1.89
N ARG A 362 -39.88 16.59 2.45
CA ARG A 362 -39.48 16.43 3.85
C ARG A 362 -38.17 15.68 3.96
N ARG A 363 -37.35 16.09 4.94
CA ARG A 363 -36.08 15.45 5.31
C ARG A 363 -35.97 15.38 6.83
N ARG A 364 -35.20 14.41 7.31
CA ARG A 364 -34.80 14.29 8.71
C ARG A 364 -33.31 14.51 8.82
N PHE A 365 -32.86 15.19 9.86
CA PHE A 365 -31.45 15.40 10.14
C PHE A 365 -31.22 15.37 11.65
N LYS A 366 -30.03 14.94 12.09
CA LYS A 366 -29.64 14.96 13.50
C LYS A 366 -28.87 16.25 13.78
N THR A 367 -29.19 16.94 14.86
CA THR A 367 -28.35 18.06 15.33
C THR A 367 -28.60 18.27 16.83
N TYR A 368 -27.98 19.31 17.38
CA TYR A 368 -28.11 19.70 18.78
C TYR A 368 -28.85 21.03 18.88
N GLN A 369 -29.52 21.26 20.01
CA GLN A 369 -30.16 22.52 20.31
C GLN A 369 -29.14 23.66 20.19
N GLY A 370 -29.49 24.71 19.45
CA GLY A 370 -28.59 25.83 19.19
C GLY A 370 -27.59 25.62 18.04
N GLN A 371 -27.58 24.45 17.40
CA GLN A 371 -26.74 24.14 16.23
C GLN A 371 -27.55 24.01 14.93
N GLY A 372 -26.83 23.87 13.81
CA GLY A 372 -27.37 23.60 12.48
C GLY A 372 -27.21 24.79 11.53
N VAL A 373 -26.77 24.50 10.31
CA VAL A 373 -26.62 25.46 9.21
C VAL A 373 -27.40 24.92 8.03
N LEU A 374 -28.26 25.76 7.45
CA LEU A 374 -28.97 25.51 6.21
C LEU A 374 -28.35 26.38 5.12
N THR A 375 -27.81 25.73 4.09
CA THR A 375 -27.32 26.40 2.88
C THR A 375 -28.35 26.23 1.76
N LEU A 376 -28.70 27.34 1.09
CA LEU A 376 -29.65 27.37 -0.02
C LEU A 376 -29.00 27.90 -1.28
N GLN A 377 -29.25 27.24 -2.40
CA GLN A 377 -28.78 27.63 -3.72
C GLN A 377 -29.94 27.55 -4.72
N PRO A 378 -30.51 28.71 -5.11
CA PRO A 378 -31.57 28.75 -6.11
C PRO A 378 -31.00 28.64 -7.53
N SER A 379 -31.68 27.90 -8.40
CA SER A 379 -31.33 27.78 -9.83
C SER A 379 -31.73 29.00 -10.66
N GLN A 380 -32.71 29.76 -10.17
CA GLN A 380 -33.31 30.94 -10.79
C GLN A 380 -33.95 31.81 -9.70
N GLU A 381 -34.44 33.00 -10.07
CA GLU A 381 -35.18 33.83 -9.13
C GLU A 381 -36.43 33.08 -8.63
N LEU A 382 -36.54 32.92 -7.31
CA LEU A 382 -37.65 32.18 -6.70
C LEU A 382 -37.99 32.66 -5.29
N THR A 383 -39.21 32.38 -4.84
CA THR A 383 -39.59 32.44 -3.43
C THR A 383 -39.81 31.01 -2.91
N ALA A 384 -39.50 30.77 -1.64
CA ALA A 384 -39.68 29.46 -1.02
C ALA A 384 -40.17 29.58 0.42
N GLU A 385 -41.09 28.70 0.82
CA GLU A 385 -41.42 28.52 2.24
C GLU A 385 -40.63 27.36 2.83
N LEU A 386 -39.83 27.61 3.86
CA LEU A 386 -39.03 26.56 4.50
C LEU A 386 -39.41 26.42 5.96
N PHE A 387 -39.42 25.19 6.48
CA PHE A 387 -39.82 24.90 7.85
C PHE A 387 -38.81 23.97 8.51
N VAL A 388 -38.49 24.23 9.78
CA VAL A 388 -37.74 23.33 10.65
C VAL A 388 -38.59 23.05 11.88
N ASN A 389 -38.82 21.77 12.18
CA ASN A 389 -39.69 21.32 13.28
C ASN A 389 -41.09 21.98 13.27
N GLY A 390 -41.62 22.23 12.07
CA GLY A 390 -42.93 22.87 11.87
C GLY A 390 -42.91 24.39 11.91
N GLU A 391 -41.81 25.02 12.32
CA GLU A 391 -41.68 26.48 12.36
C GLU A 391 -41.13 27.05 11.06
N LYS A 392 -41.79 28.09 10.52
CA LYS A 392 -41.37 28.76 9.29
C LYS A 392 -40.05 29.53 9.49
N LEU A 393 -39.13 29.37 8.55
CA LEU A 393 -37.88 30.12 8.47
C LEU A 393 -38.13 31.51 7.88
N ASN A 394 -37.43 32.52 8.42
CA ASN A 394 -37.37 33.83 7.82
C ASN A 394 -36.15 33.85 6.89
N ILE A 395 -36.39 33.84 5.58
CA ILE A 395 -35.36 33.79 4.54
C ILE A 395 -35.53 34.98 3.58
N ALA A 396 -34.49 35.25 2.79
CA ALA A 396 -34.56 36.27 1.74
C ALA A 396 -35.62 35.88 0.71
N SER A 397 -36.33 36.88 0.18
CA SER A 397 -37.40 36.70 -0.78
C SER A 397 -37.47 37.93 -1.70
N PRO A 398 -37.20 37.77 -3.02
CA PRO A 398 -36.83 36.53 -3.69
C PRO A 398 -35.40 36.07 -3.35
N LEU A 399 -35.13 34.79 -3.54
CA LEU A 399 -33.79 34.21 -3.63
C LEU A 399 -33.31 34.36 -5.08
N MET A 400 -32.08 34.85 -5.27
CA MET A 400 -31.51 35.17 -6.57
C MET A 400 -30.53 34.09 -7.05
N PRO A 401 -30.51 33.75 -8.35
CA PRO A 401 -29.58 32.75 -8.89
C PRO A 401 -28.13 33.23 -8.78
N GLY A 402 -27.22 32.28 -8.54
CA GLY A 402 -25.79 32.57 -8.37
C GLY A 402 -25.43 33.05 -6.95
N GLU A 403 -26.40 33.33 -6.08
CA GLU A 403 -26.15 33.58 -4.66
C GLU A 403 -26.23 32.30 -3.83
N THR A 404 -25.45 32.24 -2.76
CA THR A 404 -25.53 31.17 -1.75
C THR A 404 -25.99 31.77 -0.43
N TYR A 405 -27.13 31.32 0.07
CA TYR A 405 -27.70 31.81 1.33
C TYR A 405 -27.41 30.83 2.46
N ARG A 406 -26.85 31.32 3.56
CA ARG A 406 -26.56 30.52 4.75
C ARG A 406 -27.39 31.00 5.93
N TYR A 407 -28.18 30.11 6.51
CA TYR A 407 -29.06 30.39 7.65
C TYR A 407 -28.70 29.51 8.85
N SER A 408 -28.59 30.11 10.03
CA SER A 408 -28.52 29.33 11.27
C SER A 408 -29.89 28.75 11.61
N LEU A 409 -29.90 27.45 11.94
CA LEU A 409 -31.09 26.73 12.41
C LEU A 409 -31.22 26.72 13.93
N GLY A 410 -30.22 27.24 14.66
CA GLY A 410 -30.07 27.05 16.11
C GLY A 410 -31.26 27.46 16.98
N ARG A 411 -32.08 28.42 16.54
CA ARG A 411 -33.29 28.84 17.27
C ARG A 411 -34.44 27.83 17.20
N ARG A 412 -34.39 26.87 16.27
CA ARG A 412 -35.49 25.96 15.92
C ARG A 412 -35.12 24.49 16.05
N THR A 413 -33.85 24.22 16.31
CA THR A 413 -33.33 22.86 16.46
C THR A 413 -33.41 22.40 17.91
N GLN A 414 -33.59 21.10 18.07
CA GLN A 414 -33.60 20.39 19.35
C GLN A 414 -32.56 19.27 19.31
N ASP A 415 -32.18 18.73 20.47
CA ASP A 415 -31.25 17.62 20.54
C ASP A 415 -31.80 16.36 19.84
N GLY A 416 -30.96 15.72 19.05
CA GLY A 416 -31.30 14.51 18.32
C GLY A 416 -31.98 14.81 16.98
N LEU A 417 -33.09 14.12 16.70
CA LEU A 417 -33.72 14.11 15.38
C LEU A 417 -34.61 15.34 15.17
N ASN A 418 -34.38 16.02 14.05
CA ASN A 418 -35.08 17.21 13.60
C ASN A 418 -35.72 16.96 12.22
N THR A 419 -36.70 17.78 11.87
CA THR A 419 -37.39 17.71 10.56
C THR A 419 -37.18 19.00 9.77
N PHE A 420 -36.88 18.85 8.48
CA PHE A 420 -36.82 19.93 7.51
C PHE A 420 -37.92 19.71 6.47
N ARG A 421 -38.63 20.78 6.10
CA ARG A 421 -39.68 20.73 5.08
C ARG A 421 -39.63 21.93 4.16
N VAL A 422 -39.74 21.66 2.87
CA VAL A 422 -39.99 22.65 1.83
C VAL A 422 -41.49 22.76 1.57
N GLY A 423 -42.04 23.96 1.65
CA GLY A 423 -43.42 24.29 1.35
C GLY A 423 -43.59 24.63 -0.13
N THR A 424 -44.21 25.77 -0.39
CA THR A 424 -44.39 26.29 -1.75
C THR A 424 -43.07 26.86 -2.28
N ILE A 425 -42.77 26.59 -3.56
CA ILE A 425 -41.73 27.28 -4.34
C ILE A 425 -42.44 28.01 -5.49
N GLU A 426 -42.17 29.30 -5.68
CA GLU A 426 -42.70 30.09 -6.80
C GLU A 426 -41.56 30.73 -7.61
N PRO A 427 -41.60 30.66 -8.95
CA PRO A 427 -42.57 29.93 -9.78
C PRO A 427 -42.44 28.41 -9.62
N ALA A 428 -43.51 27.66 -9.85
CA ALA A 428 -43.59 26.22 -9.53
C ALA A 428 -42.53 25.32 -10.21
N GLN A 429 -41.86 25.83 -11.25
CA GLN A 429 -40.81 25.12 -11.99
C GLN A 429 -39.40 25.46 -11.52
N ALA A 430 -39.27 26.46 -10.64
CA ALA A 430 -37.99 26.84 -10.07
C ALA A 430 -37.45 25.75 -9.16
N ARG A 431 -36.13 25.59 -9.16
CA ARG A 431 -35.45 24.60 -8.34
C ARG A 431 -34.62 25.25 -7.25
N LEU A 432 -34.68 24.69 -6.06
CA LEU A 432 -33.93 25.10 -4.89
C LEU A 432 -33.13 23.91 -4.36
N ARG A 433 -31.80 23.98 -4.39
CA ARG A 433 -30.96 23.05 -3.66
C ARG A 433 -30.86 23.50 -2.21
N ALA A 434 -31.13 22.60 -1.28
CA ALA A 434 -31.05 22.85 0.15
C ALA A 434 -30.12 21.82 0.81
N GLN A 435 -29.15 22.32 1.57
CA GLN A 435 -28.13 21.54 2.25
C GLN A 435 -28.17 21.79 3.77
N ILE A 436 -28.12 20.73 4.58
CA ILE A 436 -28.02 20.83 6.05
C ILE A 436 -26.84 19.99 6.55
N ASP A 437 -25.86 20.67 7.13
CA ASP A 437 -24.58 20.09 7.55
C ASP A 437 -24.72 19.17 8.78
N TYR A 438 -23.72 18.32 8.99
CA TYR A 438 -23.59 17.53 10.23
C TYR A 438 -23.20 18.42 11.41
N PRO A 439 -23.69 18.14 12.63
CA PRO A 439 -23.27 18.91 13.81
C PRO A 439 -21.80 18.67 14.14
N THR A 440 -21.17 19.64 14.78
CA THR A 440 -19.75 19.59 15.18
C THR A 440 -19.62 19.68 16.69
N LEU A 441 -18.49 19.21 17.23
CA LEU A 441 -18.24 19.28 18.66
C LEU A 441 -18.07 20.73 19.11
N HIS A 442 -18.79 21.10 20.17
CA HIS A 442 -18.59 22.36 20.87
C HIS A 442 -17.83 22.12 22.18
N GLN A 443 -16.91 23.01 22.50
CA GLN A 443 -16.31 23.06 23.84
C GLN A 443 -17.34 23.64 24.80
N SER A 444 -17.62 22.95 25.90
CA SER A 444 -18.45 23.47 26.99
C SER A 444 -17.60 23.54 28.26
N VAL A 445 -17.76 24.62 29.03
CA VAL A 445 -17.36 24.61 30.43
C VAL A 445 -18.36 23.68 31.13
N ALA A 446 -17.87 22.64 31.80
CA ALA A 446 -18.68 21.62 32.46
C ALA A 446 -19.56 22.24 33.56
N SER A 447 -20.75 22.73 33.22
CA SER A 447 -21.75 23.10 34.21
C SER A 447 -22.72 21.94 34.39
N GLY A 448 -22.72 21.32 35.57
CA GLY A 448 -23.68 20.27 35.93
C GLY A 448 -23.23 18.83 35.65
N TYR A 449 -21.94 18.51 35.71
CA TYR A 449 -21.47 17.12 35.82
C TYR A 449 -20.46 17.02 36.97
N ASP A 450 -20.53 15.96 37.78
CA ASP A 450 -19.56 15.73 38.86
C ASP A 450 -18.60 14.61 38.48
N PHE A 451 -17.42 15.01 37.98
CA PHE A 451 -16.33 14.09 37.68
C PHE A 451 -15.32 13.93 38.82
N GLY A 452 -15.61 14.46 40.02
CA GLY A 452 -14.72 14.37 41.19
C GLY A 452 -14.28 12.94 41.51
N PRO A 453 -15.19 11.94 41.55
CA PRO A 453 -14.81 10.53 41.76
C PRO A 453 -13.90 9.98 40.66
N VAL A 454 -14.12 10.37 39.40
CA VAL A 454 -13.25 10.00 38.26
C VAL A 454 -11.85 10.58 38.45
N ASP A 455 -11.77 11.86 38.79
CA ASP A 455 -10.51 12.56 39.02
C ASP A 455 -9.74 11.97 40.20
N ALA A 456 -10.44 11.63 41.29
CA ALA A 456 -9.84 11.01 42.46
C ALA A 456 -9.20 9.66 42.12
N LEU A 457 -9.94 8.76 41.47
CA LEU A 457 -9.43 7.42 41.12
C LEU A 457 -8.18 7.51 40.21
N ILE A 458 -8.21 8.36 39.18
CA ILE A 458 -7.06 8.51 38.27
C ILE A 458 -5.84 9.05 39.01
N ASN A 459 -6.01 10.10 39.83
CA ASN A 459 -4.90 10.69 40.57
C ASN A 459 -4.34 9.75 41.63
N ASP A 460 -5.19 8.98 42.32
CA ASP A 460 -4.75 8.01 43.32
C ASP A 460 -3.89 6.91 42.71
N GLU A 461 -4.25 6.39 41.54
CA GLU A 461 -3.44 5.37 40.85
C GLU A 461 -2.15 5.93 40.26
N ILE A 462 -2.15 7.19 39.80
CA ILE A 462 -0.92 7.88 39.38
C ILE A 462 0.05 8.02 40.56
N ASN A 463 -0.46 8.41 41.73
CA ASN A 463 0.33 8.48 42.97
C ASN A 463 0.90 7.11 43.38
N GLN A 464 0.20 6.02 43.03
CA GLN A 464 0.62 4.64 43.29
C GLN A 464 1.57 4.07 42.21
N GLY A 465 1.84 4.78 41.12
CA GLY A 465 2.81 4.35 40.11
C GLY A 465 2.32 4.35 38.67
N PHE A 466 1.01 4.47 38.43
CA PHE A 466 0.48 4.54 37.07
C PHE A 466 1.04 5.78 36.34
N PRO A 467 1.44 5.71 35.06
CA PRO A 467 2.22 6.82 34.48
C PRO A 467 1.35 8.05 34.16
N GLY A 468 0.32 7.91 33.32
CA GLY A 468 -0.54 9.03 32.96
C GLY A 468 -1.70 8.66 32.03
N ALA A 469 -2.60 9.62 31.84
CA ALA A 469 -3.78 9.44 31.02
C ALA A 469 -4.29 10.76 30.43
N VAL A 470 -5.06 10.67 29.35
CA VAL A 470 -5.93 11.73 28.86
C VAL A 470 -7.35 11.16 28.72
N LEU A 471 -8.31 11.80 29.39
CA LEU A 471 -9.73 11.45 29.35
C LEU A 471 -10.52 12.54 28.64
N VAL A 472 -11.28 12.15 27.63
CA VAL A 472 -12.30 12.96 26.98
C VAL A 472 -13.66 12.29 27.12
N VAL A 473 -14.66 13.08 27.53
CA VAL A 473 -16.07 12.68 27.59
C VAL A 473 -16.87 13.64 26.73
N VAL A 474 -17.59 13.09 25.75
CA VAL A 474 -18.51 13.82 24.89
C VAL A 474 -19.94 13.46 25.27
N LYS A 475 -20.79 14.46 25.46
CA LYS A 475 -22.23 14.27 25.69
C LYS A 475 -23.01 15.32 24.92
N ASP A 476 -24.04 14.91 24.18
CA ASP A 476 -24.93 15.82 23.42
C ASP A 476 -24.17 16.80 22.52
N GLY A 477 -23.18 16.27 21.78
CA GLY A 477 -22.35 17.07 20.87
C GLY A 477 -21.39 18.05 21.55
N LYS A 478 -21.20 17.93 22.87
CA LYS A 478 -20.31 18.79 23.66
C LYS A 478 -19.21 17.97 24.31
N ILE A 479 -18.00 18.51 24.34
CA ILE A 479 -16.94 17.99 25.21
C ILE A 479 -17.23 18.48 26.63
N VAL A 480 -17.64 17.55 27.50
CA VAL A 480 -17.99 17.83 28.91
C VAL A 480 -16.86 17.51 29.89
N LYS A 481 -15.86 16.74 29.45
CA LYS A 481 -14.59 16.56 30.14
C LYS A 481 -13.47 16.43 29.11
N HIS A 482 -12.34 17.11 29.36
CA HIS A 482 -11.10 16.94 28.61
C HIS A 482 -9.94 17.26 29.53
N GLN A 483 -9.32 16.24 30.10
CA GLN A 483 -8.33 16.39 31.16
C GLN A 483 -7.13 15.46 30.93
N ALA A 484 -5.93 15.99 31.19
CA ALA A 484 -4.68 15.23 31.20
C ALA A 484 -4.23 15.02 32.65
N TYR A 485 -3.64 13.86 32.92
CA TYR A 485 -3.19 13.43 34.23
C TYR A 485 -1.80 12.78 34.13
N GLY A 486 -0.98 12.98 35.15
CA GLY A 486 0.31 12.31 35.29
C GLY A 486 1.34 12.75 34.23
N VAL A 487 2.12 11.78 33.76
CA VAL A 487 3.30 12.00 32.93
C VAL A 487 3.24 11.19 31.64
N GLN A 488 3.66 11.79 30.52
CA GLN A 488 3.76 11.11 29.25
C GLN A 488 5.02 10.24 29.15
N ARG A 489 6.08 10.57 29.91
CA ARG A 489 7.30 9.75 30.03
C ARG A 489 7.87 9.81 31.44
N ARG A 490 7.99 8.64 32.07
CA ARG A 490 8.50 8.45 33.45
C ARG A 490 9.93 7.91 33.52
N TYR A 491 10.37 7.16 32.51
CA TYR A 491 11.60 6.38 32.53
C TYR A 491 12.52 6.84 31.39
N ALA A 492 13.82 6.84 31.66
CA ALA A 492 14.88 6.98 30.67
C ALA A 492 15.15 5.64 29.99
N ASP A 493 15.94 5.66 28.91
CA ASP A 493 16.45 4.42 28.32
C ASP A 493 17.24 3.63 29.37
N GLY A 494 17.11 2.31 29.34
CA GLY A 494 17.65 1.42 30.38
C GLY A 494 16.81 1.33 31.67
N GLY A 495 15.64 1.99 31.74
CA GLY A 495 14.63 1.74 32.77
C GLY A 495 14.81 2.50 34.09
N SER A 496 15.76 3.43 34.16
CA SER A 496 15.88 4.33 35.32
C SER A 496 14.81 5.43 35.30
N LEU A 497 14.41 5.92 36.48
CA LEU A 497 13.48 7.04 36.58
C LEU A 497 14.13 8.33 36.06
N LEU A 498 13.36 9.13 35.32
CA LEU A 498 13.79 10.48 34.94
C LEU A 498 13.83 11.38 36.19
N THR A 499 14.86 12.21 36.29
CA THR A 499 14.94 13.27 37.31
C THR A 499 13.85 14.32 37.11
N GLN A 500 13.46 14.56 35.86
CA GLN A 500 12.32 15.41 35.48
C GLN A 500 11.44 14.63 34.49
N PRO A 501 10.40 13.94 34.98
CA PRO A 501 9.42 13.28 34.12
C PRO A 501 8.73 14.29 33.18
N GLN A 502 8.40 13.85 31.96
CA GLN A 502 7.71 14.70 30.99
C GLN A 502 6.22 14.76 31.33
N PRO A 503 5.62 15.95 31.56
CA PRO A 503 4.22 16.05 31.93
C PRO A 503 3.28 15.59 30.81
N MET A 504 2.14 15.05 31.18
CA MET A 504 1.07 14.72 30.23
C MET A 504 0.33 15.98 29.81
N HIS A 505 0.01 16.10 28.51
CA HIS A 505 -0.77 17.20 27.95
C HIS A 505 -2.03 16.70 27.25
N LYS A 506 -3.03 17.58 27.11
CA LYS A 506 -4.30 17.25 26.44
C LYS A 506 -4.12 16.86 24.96
N ASN A 507 -3.07 17.40 24.33
CA ASN A 507 -2.71 17.12 22.95
C ASN A 507 -1.62 16.05 22.80
N THR A 508 -1.19 15.38 23.88
CA THR A 508 -0.23 14.27 23.80
C THR A 508 -0.77 13.18 22.87
N LEU A 509 0.09 12.68 21.99
CA LEU A 509 -0.21 11.62 21.02
C LEU A 509 0.05 10.23 21.62
N PHE A 510 -0.81 9.27 21.31
CA PHE A 510 -0.73 7.91 21.81
C PHE A 510 -0.73 6.90 20.66
N ASP A 511 0.03 5.81 20.80
CA ASP A 511 -0.18 4.60 20.01
C ASP A 511 -1.54 4.00 20.38
N LEU A 512 -2.46 3.98 19.41
CA LEU A 512 -3.83 3.52 19.64
C LEU A 512 -3.95 1.99 19.70
N ALA A 513 -2.90 1.25 19.36
CA ALA A 513 -2.92 -0.20 19.25
C ALA A 513 -4.15 -0.68 18.46
N SER A 514 -4.93 -1.63 18.99
CA SER A 514 -6.09 -2.19 18.29
C SER A 514 -7.27 -1.23 18.08
N ASN A 515 -7.27 -0.02 18.63
CA ASN A 515 -8.21 1.01 18.16
C ASN A 515 -7.93 1.39 16.68
N THR A 516 -6.72 1.14 16.16
CA THR A 516 -6.38 1.22 14.72
C THR A 516 -7.37 0.45 13.85
N LYS A 517 -7.79 -0.75 14.30
CA LYS A 517 -8.76 -1.58 13.59
C LYS A 517 -10.02 -0.79 13.27
N MET A 518 -10.53 -0.02 14.23
CA MET A 518 -11.79 0.69 14.09
C MET A 518 -11.63 2.00 13.33
N PHE A 519 -10.65 2.81 13.73
CA PHE A 519 -10.56 4.20 13.29
C PHE A 519 -9.72 4.40 12.03
N ALA A 520 -8.92 3.41 11.61
CA ALA A 520 -8.33 3.35 10.27
C ALA A 520 -9.07 2.34 9.39
N THR A 521 -8.89 1.05 9.67
CA THR A 521 -9.30 -0.02 8.74
C THR A 521 -10.81 -0.12 8.62
N ASN A 522 -11.57 -0.15 9.72
CA ASN A 522 -13.02 -0.30 9.66
C ASN A 522 -13.70 0.92 9.06
N TYR A 523 -13.24 2.14 9.38
CA TYR A 523 -13.70 3.36 8.71
C TYR A 523 -13.42 3.34 7.21
N ALA A 524 -12.23 2.89 6.79
CA ALA A 524 -11.90 2.74 5.38
C ALA A 524 -12.84 1.76 4.69
N LEU A 525 -13.14 0.61 5.30
CA LEU A 525 -14.07 -0.37 4.75
C LEU A 525 -15.50 0.20 4.68
N MET A 526 -15.99 0.86 5.75
CA MET A 526 -17.31 1.51 5.76
C MET A 526 -17.43 2.58 4.66
N LYS A 527 -16.36 3.34 4.43
CA LYS A 527 -16.30 4.28 3.31
C LYS A 527 -16.37 3.55 1.97
N LEU A 528 -15.55 2.53 1.74
CA LEU A 528 -15.53 1.77 0.49
C LEU A 528 -16.87 1.05 0.20
N VAL A 529 -17.58 0.58 1.23
CA VAL A 529 -18.94 0.02 1.08
C VAL A 529 -19.93 1.12 0.72
N SER A 530 -19.84 2.29 1.36
CA SER A 530 -20.71 3.44 1.04
C SER A 530 -20.50 3.95 -0.38
N ASP A 531 -19.26 3.88 -0.87
CA ASP A 531 -18.87 4.25 -2.23
C ASP A 531 -19.15 3.12 -3.25
N GLY A 532 -19.75 2.00 -2.83
CA GLY A 532 -20.07 0.86 -3.70
C GLY A 532 -18.86 0.07 -4.24
N ARG A 533 -17.67 0.29 -3.69
CA ARG A 533 -16.41 -0.33 -4.12
C ARG A 533 -16.05 -1.61 -3.37
N LEU A 534 -16.74 -1.87 -2.26
CA LEU A 534 -16.57 -3.06 -1.44
C LEU A 534 -17.95 -3.65 -1.12
N ASP A 535 -18.13 -4.92 -1.44
CA ASP A 535 -19.19 -5.77 -0.93
C ASP A 535 -18.62 -6.68 0.18
N ILE A 536 -19.21 -6.60 1.38
CA ILE A 536 -18.80 -7.40 2.53
C ILE A 536 -19.16 -8.89 2.39
N ASP A 537 -20.13 -9.22 1.52
CA ASP A 537 -20.55 -10.59 1.23
C ASP A 537 -19.72 -11.27 0.13
N ALA A 538 -18.96 -10.48 -0.61
CA ALA A 538 -18.10 -11.01 -1.65
C ALA A 538 -16.97 -11.87 -1.05
N PRO A 539 -16.52 -12.92 -1.77
CA PRO A 539 -15.32 -13.66 -1.40
C PRO A 539 -14.11 -12.73 -1.40
N ILE A 540 -13.17 -12.94 -0.49
CA ILE A 540 -11.92 -12.15 -0.41
C ILE A 540 -11.16 -12.18 -1.75
N SER A 541 -11.25 -13.30 -2.47
CA SER A 541 -10.62 -13.51 -3.77
C SER A 541 -11.16 -12.60 -4.90
N ALA A 542 -12.30 -11.95 -4.69
CA ALA A 542 -12.80 -10.91 -5.60
C ALA A 542 -11.90 -9.67 -5.62
N TYR A 543 -11.19 -9.41 -4.52
CA TYR A 543 -10.28 -8.28 -4.38
C TYR A 543 -8.82 -8.73 -4.40
N LEU A 544 -8.49 -9.77 -3.62
CA LEU A 544 -7.16 -10.39 -3.61
C LEU A 544 -7.16 -11.65 -4.48
N ALA A 545 -6.92 -11.51 -5.78
CA ALA A 545 -6.98 -12.63 -6.73
C ALA A 545 -6.09 -13.82 -6.34
N GLU A 546 -4.97 -13.56 -5.66
CA GLU A 546 -4.03 -14.55 -5.14
C GLU A 546 -4.55 -15.32 -3.90
N TYR A 547 -5.60 -14.83 -3.23
CA TYR A 547 -6.17 -15.44 -2.02
C TYR A 547 -7.06 -16.64 -2.39
N ARG A 548 -6.41 -17.77 -2.69
CA ARG A 548 -7.05 -19.00 -3.17
C ARG A 548 -6.41 -20.23 -2.54
N SER A 549 -7.07 -21.38 -2.68
CA SER A 549 -6.61 -22.70 -2.21
C SER A 549 -6.73 -22.88 -0.70
N GLU A 550 -6.75 -24.15 -0.26
CA GLU A 550 -6.90 -24.54 1.15
C GLU A 550 -8.18 -23.99 1.84
N GLY A 551 -9.26 -23.78 1.08
CA GLY A 551 -10.53 -23.26 1.61
C GLY A 551 -10.65 -21.73 1.64
N ARG A 552 -9.62 -21.00 1.21
CA ARG A 552 -9.63 -19.52 1.13
C ARG A 552 -10.71 -18.98 0.21
N GLU A 553 -11.04 -19.70 -0.86
CA GLU A 553 -12.10 -19.33 -1.81
C GLU A 553 -13.50 -19.24 -1.19
N GLN A 554 -13.71 -19.83 -0.01
CA GLN A 554 -14.98 -19.77 0.71
C GLN A 554 -15.09 -18.56 1.66
N ARG A 555 -13.96 -17.93 1.99
CA ARG A 555 -13.90 -16.83 2.95
C ARG A 555 -14.35 -15.52 2.31
N ARG A 556 -15.25 -14.84 3.00
CA ARG A 556 -15.80 -13.54 2.64
C ARG A 556 -15.16 -12.44 3.46
N VAL A 557 -15.29 -11.21 2.99
CA VAL A 557 -14.80 -10.03 3.71
C VAL A 557 -15.44 -9.93 5.10
N ARG A 558 -16.74 -10.22 5.21
CA ARG A 558 -17.45 -10.26 6.49
C ARG A 558 -16.84 -11.23 7.50
N ASP A 559 -16.24 -12.33 7.06
CA ASP A 559 -15.68 -13.34 7.95
C ASP A 559 -14.40 -12.83 8.64
N LEU A 560 -13.65 -11.95 7.97
CA LEU A 560 -12.52 -11.24 8.59
C LEU A 560 -13.03 -10.20 9.59
N LEU A 561 -14.09 -9.46 9.24
CA LEU A 561 -14.71 -8.44 10.10
C LEU A 561 -15.30 -9.02 11.38
N THR A 562 -15.81 -10.25 11.34
CA THR A 562 -16.39 -10.95 12.50
C THR A 562 -15.43 -11.91 13.19
N HIS A 563 -14.18 -11.99 12.73
CA HIS A 563 -13.18 -12.92 13.26
C HIS A 563 -13.61 -14.40 13.19
N THR A 564 -14.27 -14.79 12.10
CA THR A 564 -14.78 -16.15 11.86
C THR A 564 -14.12 -16.82 10.65
N ALA A 565 -13.11 -16.18 10.05
CA ALA A 565 -12.33 -16.76 8.96
C ALA A 565 -11.43 -17.93 9.42
N GLY A 566 -11.18 -18.07 10.72
CA GLY A 566 -10.47 -19.20 11.31
C GLY A 566 -8.96 -19.02 11.44
N TYR A 567 -8.44 -17.81 11.28
CA TYR A 567 -7.02 -17.51 11.50
C TYR A 567 -6.66 -17.49 12.99
N ALA A 568 -5.40 -17.83 13.31
CA ALA A 568 -4.85 -17.74 14.65
C ALA A 568 -4.88 -16.29 15.19
N PRO A 569 -4.91 -16.06 16.51
CA PRO A 569 -4.89 -14.73 17.09
C PRO A 569 -3.72 -13.87 16.63
N GLU A 570 -2.57 -14.50 16.46
CA GLU A 570 -1.38 -13.88 15.91
C GLU A 570 -0.53 -14.89 15.13
N VAL A 571 0.26 -14.35 14.20
CA VAL A 571 1.42 -15.03 13.63
C VAL A 571 2.62 -14.13 13.91
N ARG A 572 3.62 -14.65 14.62
CA ARG A 572 4.81 -13.89 15.04
C ARG A 572 5.81 -13.77 13.90
N PHE A 573 5.41 -13.14 12.79
CA PHE A 573 6.26 -12.93 11.61
C PHE A 573 7.62 -12.31 11.97
N PHE A 574 7.67 -11.46 12.98
CA PHE A 574 8.88 -10.80 13.46
C PHE A 574 9.88 -11.72 14.22
N SER A 575 9.56 -13.00 14.46
CA SER A 575 10.43 -13.95 15.16
C SER A 575 10.64 -15.26 14.39
N PRO A 576 11.89 -15.77 14.29
CA PRO A 576 12.16 -17.09 13.71
C PRO A 576 11.61 -18.24 14.55
N GLU A 577 11.37 -18.03 15.85
CA GLU A 577 10.83 -19.01 16.80
C GLU A 577 9.28 -18.99 16.83
N ASN A 578 8.64 -18.55 15.75
CA ASN A 578 7.19 -18.57 15.64
C ASN A 578 6.66 -20.01 15.46
N HIS A 579 5.43 -20.28 15.91
CA HIS A 579 4.83 -21.62 15.92
C HIS A 579 4.63 -22.27 14.53
N LEU A 580 4.65 -21.50 13.44
CA LEU A 580 4.56 -22.02 12.06
C LEU A 580 5.94 -22.31 11.45
N GLY A 581 7.01 -21.94 12.17
CA GLY A 581 8.39 -22.17 11.80
C GLY A 581 9.03 -21.05 10.99
N GLN A 582 10.33 -21.23 10.73
CA GLN A 582 11.21 -20.25 10.09
C GLN A 582 10.71 -19.70 8.73
N PRO A 583 10.00 -20.45 7.86
CA PRO A 583 9.49 -19.90 6.60
C PRO A 583 8.55 -18.69 6.77
N TYR A 584 7.86 -18.60 7.91
CA TYR A 584 6.95 -17.51 8.23
C TYR A 584 7.64 -16.32 8.91
N TYR A 585 8.95 -16.39 9.16
CA TYR A 585 9.70 -15.23 9.64
C TYR A 585 9.84 -14.18 8.53
N SER A 586 9.46 -12.94 8.80
CA SER A 586 9.48 -11.82 7.87
C SER A 586 9.70 -10.49 8.61
N GLN A 587 10.64 -9.70 8.09
CA GLN A 587 10.86 -8.31 8.50
C GLN A 587 10.64 -7.33 7.33
N THR A 588 9.88 -7.75 6.30
CA THR A 588 9.55 -6.89 5.15
C THR A 588 8.07 -6.97 4.82
N PRO A 589 7.41 -5.83 4.51
CA PRO A 589 5.98 -5.82 4.16
C PRO A 589 5.65 -6.74 2.97
N GLY A 590 6.51 -6.78 1.94
CA GLY A 590 6.27 -7.59 0.74
C GLY A 590 6.16 -9.08 1.04
N LYS A 591 7.12 -9.63 1.79
CA LYS A 591 7.09 -11.04 2.21
C LYS A 591 5.91 -11.32 3.14
N THR A 592 5.65 -10.45 4.11
CA THR A 592 4.53 -10.63 5.07
C THR A 592 3.18 -10.65 4.36
N LYS A 593 2.93 -9.73 3.42
CA LYS A 593 1.69 -9.69 2.61
C LYS A 593 1.54 -10.95 1.75
N ALA A 594 2.62 -11.47 1.17
CA ALA A 594 2.60 -12.74 0.44
C ALA A 594 2.25 -13.92 1.37
N LEU A 595 2.84 -14.00 2.56
CA LEU A 595 2.53 -15.02 3.56
C LEU A 595 1.05 -14.97 3.98
N LEU A 596 0.56 -13.78 4.35
CA LEU A 596 -0.83 -13.56 4.76
C LEU A 596 -1.83 -14.02 3.70
N SER A 597 -1.61 -13.63 2.44
CA SER A 597 -2.56 -13.89 1.36
C SER A 597 -2.56 -15.34 0.86
N GLN A 598 -1.45 -16.07 0.98
CA GLN A 598 -1.29 -17.37 0.31
C GLN A 598 -0.96 -18.53 1.24
N TYR A 599 -0.26 -18.30 2.35
CA TYR A 599 0.43 -19.37 3.08
C TYR A 599 -0.01 -19.52 4.53
N VAL A 600 -0.41 -18.45 5.23
CA VAL A 600 -0.85 -18.56 6.63
C VAL A 600 -2.03 -19.54 6.75
N PRO A 601 -1.92 -20.60 7.55
CA PRO A 601 -2.97 -21.60 7.69
C PRO A 601 -4.12 -21.11 8.59
N PHE A 602 -5.26 -21.78 8.50
CA PHE A 602 -6.35 -21.63 9.46
C PHE A 602 -6.07 -22.45 10.72
N GLU A 603 -6.27 -21.84 11.90
CA GLU A 603 -6.10 -22.45 13.22
C GLU A 603 -7.38 -23.17 13.67
N VAL A 604 -8.55 -22.61 13.34
CA VAL A 604 -9.85 -23.13 13.74
C VAL A 604 -10.78 -23.29 12.55
N ALA A 605 -11.83 -24.09 12.73
CA ALA A 605 -12.84 -24.33 11.70
C ALA A 605 -13.54 -23.03 11.29
N TYR A 606 -13.91 -22.96 10.01
CA TYR A 606 -14.67 -21.83 9.45
C TYR A 606 -15.94 -21.55 10.26
N GLY A 607 -16.23 -20.28 10.52
CA GLY A 607 -17.40 -19.87 11.30
C GLY A 607 -17.16 -19.84 12.81
N THR A 608 -16.05 -20.39 13.30
CA THR A 608 -15.68 -20.33 14.73
C THR A 608 -15.15 -18.94 15.06
N PRO A 609 -15.77 -18.17 15.99
CA PRO A 609 -15.25 -16.87 16.38
C PRO A 609 -13.91 -16.98 17.13
N LEU A 610 -12.87 -16.35 16.61
CA LEU A 610 -11.53 -16.27 17.21
C LEU A 610 -10.86 -14.96 16.80
N TYR A 611 -10.74 -14.02 17.74
CA TYR A 611 -10.09 -12.72 17.49
C TYR A 611 -8.70 -12.91 16.88
N SER A 612 -8.47 -12.30 15.71
CA SER A 612 -7.24 -12.46 14.93
C SER A 612 -6.70 -11.16 14.36
N ASP A 613 -5.43 -10.88 14.60
CA ASP A 613 -4.74 -9.77 13.95
C ASP A 613 -4.57 -10.01 12.45
N THR A 614 -4.39 -11.28 12.03
CA THR A 614 -4.29 -11.68 10.62
C THR A 614 -5.48 -11.20 9.80
N ASP A 615 -6.69 -11.29 10.38
CA ASP A 615 -7.91 -10.81 9.71
C ASP A 615 -7.81 -9.33 9.34
N TYR A 616 -7.36 -8.50 10.28
CA TYR A 616 -7.25 -7.06 10.07
C TYR A 616 -6.03 -6.66 9.24
N MET A 617 -4.94 -7.45 9.27
CA MET A 617 -3.84 -7.27 8.33
C MET A 617 -4.32 -7.50 6.89
N LEU A 618 -5.10 -8.56 6.65
CA LEU A 618 -5.72 -8.85 5.35
C LEU A 618 -6.72 -7.75 4.95
N LEU A 619 -7.57 -7.28 5.87
CA LEU A 619 -8.49 -6.17 5.60
C LEU A 619 -7.75 -4.88 5.21
N GLY A 620 -6.59 -4.60 5.83
CA GLY A 620 -5.71 -3.51 5.42
C GLY A 620 -5.21 -3.68 3.97
N MET A 621 -4.79 -4.89 3.61
CA MET A 621 -4.41 -5.22 2.22
C MET A 621 -5.58 -5.08 1.23
N LEU A 622 -6.81 -5.37 1.65
CA LEU A 622 -8.00 -5.18 0.82
C LEU A 622 -8.22 -3.70 0.50
N VAL A 623 -8.09 -2.82 1.49
CA VAL A 623 -8.17 -1.37 1.28
C VAL A 623 -7.11 -0.93 0.27
N GLU A 624 -5.87 -1.37 0.42
CA GLU A 624 -4.79 -1.02 -0.52
C GLU A 624 -5.09 -1.51 -1.93
N ARG A 625 -5.58 -2.74 -2.07
CA ARG A 625 -5.88 -3.35 -3.36
C ARG A 625 -7.03 -2.67 -4.08
N ILE A 626 -8.11 -2.35 -3.37
CA ILE A 626 -9.30 -1.70 -3.94
C ILE A 626 -8.98 -0.26 -4.37
N THR A 627 -8.11 0.42 -3.62
CA THR A 627 -7.85 1.85 -3.79
C THR A 627 -6.65 2.17 -4.65
N GLY A 628 -5.68 1.25 -4.75
CA GLY A 628 -4.37 1.51 -5.33
C GLY A 628 -3.47 2.41 -4.46
N MET A 629 -3.90 2.73 -3.23
CA MET A 629 -3.17 3.60 -2.30
C MET A 629 -2.69 2.80 -1.08
N PRO A 630 -1.51 3.10 -0.51
CA PRO A 630 -1.14 2.59 0.81
C PRO A 630 -2.19 2.95 1.86
N LEU A 631 -2.41 2.06 2.85
CA LEU A 631 -3.46 2.22 3.85
C LEU A 631 -3.38 3.57 4.58
N ASP A 632 -2.18 3.98 4.98
CA ASP A 632 -1.94 5.24 5.69
C ASP A 632 -2.33 6.46 4.85
N ARG A 633 -1.95 6.48 3.57
CA ARG A 633 -2.29 7.54 2.62
C ARG A 633 -3.79 7.60 2.34
N PHE A 634 -4.44 6.44 2.21
CA PHE A 634 -5.88 6.39 2.01
C PHE A 634 -6.62 7.01 3.20
N VAL A 635 -6.34 6.55 4.43
CA VAL A 635 -7.07 7.05 5.61
C VAL A 635 -6.79 8.53 5.89
N GLU A 636 -5.56 9.00 5.67
CA GLU A 636 -5.23 10.42 5.83
C GLU A 636 -6.01 11.30 4.85
N THR A 637 -6.02 10.94 3.57
CA THR A 637 -6.61 11.79 2.51
C THR A 637 -8.13 11.66 2.46
N GLN A 638 -8.67 10.47 2.72
CA GLN A 638 -10.09 10.19 2.53
C GLN A 638 -10.92 10.27 3.81
N LEU A 639 -10.28 10.20 4.99
CA LEU A 639 -10.98 10.22 6.27
C LEU A 639 -10.54 11.40 7.15
N TYR A 640 -9.25 11.59 7.38
CA TYR A 640 -8.77 12.50 8.42
C TYR A 640 -8.68 13.96 7.96
N GLN A 641 -8.06 14.22 6.80
CA GLN A 641 -7.93 15.58 6.25
C GLN A 641 -9.29 16.25 5.98
N PRO A 642 -10.32 15.56 5.42
CA PRO A 642 -11.65 16.15 5.24
C PRO A 642 -12.35 16.52 6.56
N LEU A 643 -11.90 15.93 7.68
CA LEU A 643 -12.37 16.24 9.03
C LEU A 643 -11.49 17.28 9.74
N GLY A 644 -10.42 17.77 9.11
CA GLY A 644 -9.45 18.69 9.70
C GLY A 644 -8.53 18.05 10.74
N LEU A 645 -8.41 16.72 10.74
CA LEU A 645 -7.58 15.98 11.70
C LEU A 645 -6.15 15.89 11.14
N VAL A 646 -5.19 16.45 11.87
CA VAL A 646 -3.79 16.58 11.42
C VAL A 646 -2.83 15.74 12.24
N ASN A 647 -3.24 15.23 13.39
CA ASN A 647 -2.40 14.43 14.28
C ASN A 647 -2.72 12.93 14.22
N THR A 648 -3.87 12.56 13.65
CA THR A 648 -4.27 11.16 13.46
C THR A 648 -3.59 10.58 12.22
N LYS A 649 -2.58 9.72 12.41
CA LYS A 649 -1.77 9.17 11.30
C LYS A 649 -0.94 7.96 11.69
N PHE A 650 -0.44 7.23 10.70
CA PHE A 650 0.60 6.21 10.86
C PHE A 650 1.99 6.84 10.71
N ASN A 651 3.01 6.23 11.34
CA ASN A 651 4.41 6.65 11.31
C ASN A 651 4.60 8.18 11.47
N PRO A 652 4.09 8.78 12.57
CA PRO A 652 4.04 10.22 12.69
C PRO A 652 5.43 10.88 12.78
N LEU A 653 6.46 10.15 13.25
CA LEU A 653 7.84 10.63 13.29
C LEU A 653 8.40 10.90 11.89
N ASP A 654 8.05 10.06 10.91
CA ASP A 654 8.41 10.28 9.49
C ASP A 654 7.62 11.43 8.86
N LYS A 655 6.59 11.92 9.56
CA LYS A 655 5.63 12.94 9.10
C LYS A 655 5.73 14.23 9.91
N GLY A 656 6.92 14.52 10.44
CA GLY A 656 7.28 15.80 11.02
C GLY A 656 6.97 15.98 12.50
N HIS A 657 6.50 14.93 13.20
CA HIS A 657 6.36 14.96 14.65
C HIS A 657 7.67 14.59 15.36
N SER A 658 7.85 15.15 16.55
CA SER A 658 8.95 14.88 17.46
C SER A 658 8.54 13.87 18.53
N MET A 659 9.48 13.05 19.00
CA MET A 659 9.22 12.06 20.06
C MET A 659 8.60 12.68 21.33
N SER A 660 8.94 13.94 21.65
CA SER A 660 8.40 14.66 22.82
C SER A 660 6.90 14.97 22.74
N GLU A 661 6.24 14.76 21.61
CA GLU A 661 4.78 14.92 21.48
C GLU A 661 4.01 13.67 21.91
N PHE A 662 4.69 12.54 22.09
CA PHE A 662 4.05 11.24 22.33
C PHE A 662 4.14 10.81 23.79
N ALA A 663 3.14 10.07 24.23
CA ALA A 663 3.27 9.25 25.41
C ALA A 663 4.21 8.07 25.11
N ALA A 664 5.18 7.84 25.99
CA ALA A 664 6.03 6.67 25.96
C ALA A 664 5.18 5.41 26.19
N THR A 665 5.49 4.29 25.54
CA THR A 665 4.66 3.09 25.54
C THR A 665 5.27 1.93 26.29
N GLU A 666 6.53 1.56 26.08
CA GLU A 666 7.19 0.47 26.82
C GLU A 666 8.62 0.89 27.18
N ILE A 667 9.08 0.51 28.38
CA ILE A 667 10.36 0.96 28.94
C ILE A 667 11.57 0.36 28.20
N HIS A 668 11.48 -0.91 27.81
CA HIS A 668 12.58 -1.68 27.23
C HIS A 668 12.24 -2.20 25.83
N GLY A 669 11.61 -1.35 25.02
CA GLY A 669 11.30 -1.69 23.64
C GLY A 669 10.24 -2.78 23.52
N ASN A 670 10.61 -3.91 22.93
CA ASN A 670 9.79 -5.13 22.88
C ASN A 670 10.40 -6.29 23.70
N SER A 671 11.51 -6.04 24.42
CA SER A 671 12.23 -7.07 25.17
C SER A 671 11.52 -7.52 26.43
N ARG A 672 10.52 -6.76 26.91
CA ARG A 672 9.87 -7.01 28.19
C ARG A 672 10.89 -7.18 29.31
N ASN A 673 11.80 -6.23 29.47
CA ASN A 673 12.89 -6.32 30.47
C ASN A 673 13.79 -7.57 30.26
N GLY A 674 14.07 -7.91 29.00
CA GLY A 674 14.96 -9.02 28.61
C GLY A 674 14.32 -10.41 28.55
N TRP A 675 13.04 -10.55 28.92
CA TRP A 675 12.32 -11.82 28.90
C TRP A 675 11.91 -12.30 27.50
N VAL A 676 11.80 -11.37 26.55
CA VAL A 676 11.50 -11.64 25.14
C VAL A 676 12.75 -11.32 24.32
N GLN A 677 13.07 -12.20 23.38
CA GLN A 677 14.22 -12.08 22.48
C GLN A 677 13.79 -12.44 21.05
N PHE A 678 14.20 -11.63 20.08
CA PHE A 678 14.11 -11.92 18.64
C PHE A 678 15.05 -10.97 17.87
N PRO A 679 15.40 -11.27 16.60
CA PRO A 679 16.33 -10.43 15.83
C PRO A 679 15.84 -8.99 15.63
N ASN A 680 16.75 -8.02 15.70
CA ASN A 680 16.50 -6.58 15.48
C ASN A 680 15.49 -5.95 16.45
N MET A 681 15.28 -6.56 17.61
CA MET A 681 14.41 -6.06 18.66
C MET A 681 14.87 -4.68 19.17
N ARG A 682 13.90 -3.81 19.46
CA ARG A 682 14.13 -2.51 20.12
C ARG A 682 14.31 -2.75 21.62
N GLU A 683 15.26 -2.04 22.22
CA GLU A 683 15.58 -2.14 23.66
C GLU A 683 15.56 -0.78 24.39
N TYR A 684 15.15 0.29 23.70
CA TYR A 684 14.99 1.65 24.24
C TYR A 684 13.53 1.95 24.58
N VAL A 685 13.26 3.08 25.25
CA VAL A 685 11.89 3.49 25.58
C VAL A 685 11.13 3.80 24.29
N LEU A 686 10.07 3.04 23.98
CA LEU A 686 9.28 3.29 22.78
C LEU A 686 8.46 4.57 22.94
N GLN A 687 8.63 5.52 22.02
CA GLN A 687 7.92 6.80 22.04
C GLN A 687 7.76 7.34 20.62
N GLY A 688 6.51 7.38 20.11
CA GLY A 688 6.20 7.82 18.74
C GLY A 688 6.34 6.75 17.65
N GLU A 689 6.76 5.54 18.02
CA GLU A 689 6.81 4.38 17.14
C GLU A 689 5.76 3.35 17.56
N VAL A 690 5.14 2.66 16.60
CA VAL A 690 4.14 1.63 16.94
C VAL A 690 4.78 0.53 17.79
N HIS A 691 4.06 0.14 18.84
CA HIS A 691 4.48 -0.88 19.79
C HIS A 691 4.38 -2.29 19.21
N ASP A 692 3.25 -2.60 18.53
CA ASP A 692 2.98 -3.94 17.98
C ASP A 692 4.11 -4.39 17.04
N GLU A 693 4.66 -5.56 17.35
CA GLU A 693 5.84 -6.09 16.69
C GLU A 693 5.57 -6.44 15.22
N LYS A 694 4.37 -6.94 14.91
CA LYS A 694 3.99 -7.31 13.54
C LYS A 694 3.86 -6.06 12.67
N ALA A 695 3.26 -5.00 13.21
CA ALA A 695 3.15 -3.72 12.53
C ALA A 695 4.54 -3.11 12.30
N PHE A 696 5.37 -3.00 13.34
CA PHE A 696 6.68 -2.36 13.24
C PHE A 696 7.64 -3.15 12.32
N TYR A 697 7.94 -4.40 12.68
CA TYR A 697 9.00 -5.17 12.03
C TYR A 697 8.56 -5.77 10.70
N SER A 698 7.32 -6.22 10.59
CA SER A 698 6.87 -7.02 9.45
C SER A 698 6.06 -6.21 8.43
N MET A 699 5.59 -5.01 8.79
CA MET A 699 4.71 -4.17 7.96
C MET A 699 5.16 -2.69 7.90
N ALA A 700 6.39 -2.37 8.32
CA ALA A 700 6.96 -1.01 8.25
C ALA A 700 6.09 0.06 8.94
N GLY A 701 5.42 -0.32 10.03
CA GLY A 701 4.59 0.55 10.86
C GLY A 701 3.16 0.79 10.36
N VAL A 702 2.81 0.35 9.14
CA VAL A 702 1.47 0.53 8.55
C VAL A 702 0.77 -0.81 8.41
N SER A 703 -0.14 -1.11 9.33
CA SER A 703 -0.91 -2.36 9.29
C SER A 703 -2.37 -2.15 9.70
N GLY A 704 -3.27 -2.97 9.15
CA GLY A 704 -4.69 -2.80 9.40
C GLY A 704 -5.12 -3.09 10.84
N HIS A 705 -4.28 -3.77 11.62
CA HIS A 705 -4.57 -4.17 13.01
C HIS A 705 -3.98 -3.23 14.08
N ALA A 706 -2.94 -2.47 13.76
CA ALA A 706 -2.17 -1.61 14.67
C ALA A 706 -1.29 -0.59 13.89
N GLY A 707 -0.87 0.50 14.55
CA GLY A 707 0.05 1.50 13.99
C GLY A 707 -0.50 2.92 13.89
N LEU A 708 -1.79 3.14 14.17
CA LEU A 708 -2.38 4.47 14.18
C LEU A 708 -2.05 5.21 15.47
N PHE A 709 -1.61 6.46 15.34
CA PHE A 709 -1.45 7.40 16.42
C PHE A 709 -2.56 8.46 16.38
N SER A 710 -3.00 8.95 17.55
CA SER A 710 -3.89 10.10 17.67
C SER A 710 -3.84 10.72 19.07
N ASN A 711 -4.46 11.88 19.26
CA ASN A 711 -4.72 12.49 20.56
C ASN A 711 -6.21 12.38 20.91
N ALA A 712 -6.55 12.55 22.19
CA ALA A 712 -7.92 12.34 22.65
C ALA A 712 -8.95 13.32 22.05
N GLY A 713 -8.51 14.53 21.65
CA GLY A 713 -9.36 15.53 21.01
C GLY A 713 -9.78 15.13 19.59
N GLU A 714 -8.85 14.64 18.77
CA GLU A 714 -9.17 14.14 17.43
C GLU A 714 -9.97 12.83 17.48
N MET A 715 -9.67 11.96 18.45
CA MET A 715 -10.50 10.78 18.70
C MET A 715 -11.95 11.15 19.04
N ALA A 716 -12.20 12.26 19.75
CA ALA A 716 -13.54 12.74 20.02
C ALA A 716 -14.29 13.15 18.75
N VAL A 717 -13.61 13.72 17.75
CA VAL A 717 -14.22 14.00 16.43
C VAL A 717 -14.60 12.70 15.74
N LEU A 718 -13.70 11.71 15.73
CA LEU A 718 -13.99 10.41 15.12
C LEU A 718 -15.17 9.70 15.81
N THR A 719 -15.23 9.66 17.14
CA THR A 719 -16.40 9.09 17.83
C THR A 719 -17.68 9.89 17.54
N GLN A 720 -17.59 11.22 17.41
CA GLN A 720 -18.71 12.06 17.05
C GLN A 720 -19.23 11.79 15.62
N VAL A 721 -18.38 11.39 14.66
CA VAL A 721 -18.84 10.97 13.31
C VAL A 721 -19.86 9.84 13.41
N LEU A 722 -19.64 8.86 14.30
CA LEU A 722 -20.58 7.75 14.52
C LEU A 722 -21.85 8.21 15.23
N LEU A 723 -21.73 9.05 16.27
CA LEU A 723 -22.90 9.65 16.93
C LEU A 723 -23.75 10.47 15.94
N ASN A 724 -23.09 11.14 14.99
CA ASN A 724 -23.71 11.94 13.92
C ASN A 724 -24.31 11.13 12.78
N ARG A 725 -24.18 9.79 12.80
CA ARG A 725 -24.63 8.90 11.73
C ARG A 725 -23.84 9.04 10.42
N GLY A 726 -22.52 9.22 10.51
CA GLY A 726 -21.59 9.03 9.40
C GLY A 726 -20.95 10.28 8.81
N GLY A 727 -21.10 11.45 9.44
CA GLY A 727 -20.47 12.69 8.99
C GLY A 727 -20.20 13.70 10.10
N TYR A 728 -19.52 14.78 9.78
CA TYR A 728 -19.12 15.85 10.69
C TYR A 728 -18.90 17.15 9.92
N GLY A 729 -19.58 18.23 10.31
CA GLY A 729 -19.61 19.47 9.54
C GLY A 729 -20.12 19.26 8.11
N GLU A 730 -19.39 19.80 7.14
CA GLU A 730 -19.70 19.66 5.71
C GLU A 730 -19.18 18.33 5.12
N THR A 731 -18.70 17.38 5.94
CA THR A 731 -18.07 16.14 5.45
C THR A 731 -18.88 14.90 5.82
N ARG A 732 -19.13 14.02 4.86
CA ARG A 732 -19.69 12.68 5.07
C ARG A 732 -18.63 11.62 4.76
N LEU A 733 -18.39 10.71 5.70
CA LEU A 733 -17.46 9.59 5.49
C LEU A 733 -18.16 8.32 5.00
N PHE A 734 -19.34 8.02 5.56
CA PHE A 734 -20.11 6.84 5.18
C PHE A 734 -21.61 7.06 5.38
N SER A 735 -22.40 6.23 4.72
CA SER A 735 -23.86 6.35 4.79
C SER A 735 -24.42 5.87 6.13
N PRO A 736 -25.56 6.44 6.59
CA PRO A 736 -26.24 5.93 7.78
C PRO A 736 -26.62 4.45 7.67
N THR A 737 -26.95 3.97 6.47
CA THR A 737 -27.32 2.56 6.22
C THR A 737 -26.11 1.63 6.37
N VAL A 738 -24.95 2.01 5.80
CA VAL A 738 -23.72 1.24 5.99
C VAL A 738 -23.27 1.27 7.45
N MET A 739 -23.44 2.41 8.13
CA MET A 739 -23.21 2.47 9.56
C MET A 739 -24.11 1.49 10.32
N ASP A 740 -25.42 1.50 10.07
CA ASP A 740 -26.36 0.57 10.72
C ASP A 740 -25.97 -0.90 10.45
N GLN A 741 -25.53 -1.21 9.23
CA GLN A 741 -25.05 -2.54 8.86
C GLN A 741 -23.81 -2.96 9.69
N PHE A 742 -22.82 -2.08 9.83
CA PHE A 742 -21.59 -2.38 10.58
C PHE A 742 -21.79 -2.42 12.08
N LEU A 743 -22.70 -1.58 12.59
CA LEU A 743 -22.97 -1.50 14.02
C LEU A 743 -23.98 -2.54 14.48
N LYS A 744 -24.79 -3.14 13.59
CA LYS A 744 -25.78 -4.18 13.93
C LYS A 744 -25.13 -5.30 14.74
N ALA A 745 -25.84 -5.79 15.75
CA ALA A 745 -25.43 -6.97 16.51
C ALA A 745 -25.46 -8.17 15.57
N SER A 746 -24.43 -9.01 15.66
CA SER A 746 -24.46 -10.33 15.03
C SER A 746 -25.62 -11.14 15.61
N ASP A 747 -26.24 -11.96 14.76
CA ASP A 747 -27.34 -12.82 15.16
C ASP A 747 -26.83 -14.00 16.02
N GLU A 748 -25.54 -14.31 15.93
CA GLU A 748 -24.82 -15.36 16.66
C GLU A 748 -24.20 -14.88 17.99
N ASP A 749 -23.67 -13.64 18.02
CA ASP A 749 -23.06 -13.03 19.21
C ASP A 749 -23.45 -11.54 19.30
N ILE A 750 -24.33 -11.22 20.25
CA ILE A 750 -24.83 -9.86 20.46
C ILE A 750 -23.75 -8.86 20.90
N THR A 751 -22.58 -9.37 21.32
CA THR A 751 -21.42 -8.57 21.73
C THR A 751 -20.53 -8.18 20.55
N LEU A 752 -20.88 -8.56 19.32
CA LEU A 752 -20.14 -8.27 18.09
C LEU A 752 -21.02 -7.53 17.08
N GLY A 753 -20.41 -6.61 16.35
CA GLY A 753 -20.85 -6.14 15.04
C GLY A 753 -19.78 -6.43 14.00
N LEU A 754 -19.86 -5.81 12.82
CA LEU A 754 -18.79 -5.93 11.81
C LEU A 754 -17.58 -5.11 12.27
N GLY A 755 -16.59 -5.80 12.84
CA GLY A 755 -15.41 -5.24 13.46
C GLY A 755 -15.61 -4.66 14.86
N TRP A 756 -16.81 -4.15 15.17
CA TRP A 756 -17.08 -3.49 16.44
C TRP A 756 -17.35 -4.47 17.58
N ARG A 757 -16.81 -4.19 18.76
CA ARG A 757 -17.32 -4.79 20.00
C ARG A 757 -18.55 -4.02 20.44
N ARG A 758 -19.52 -4.73 20.99
CA ARG A 758 -20.75 -4.18 21.57
C ARG A 758 -20.84 -4.52 23.07
N ALA A 759 -21.53 -3.69 23.83
CA ALA A 759 -21.77 -3.96 25.25
C ALA A 759 -22.57 -5.26 25.50
N GLY A 760 -23.42 -5.65 24.53
CA GLY A 760 -24.18 -6.90 24.54
C GLY A 760 -24.98 -7.09 25.81
N ASN A 761 -25.83 -6.12 26.17
CA ASN A 761 -26.64 -6.16 27.40
C ASN A 761 -25.83 -6.34 28.69
N GLY A 762 -24.61 -5.82 28.74
CA GLY A 762 -23.74 -5.90 29.90
C GLY A 762 -22.94 -7.22 29.99
N GLU A 763 -22.84 -8.00 28.91
CA GLU A 763 -21.90 -9.13 28.83
C GLU A 763 -20.44 -8.66 28.77
N ARG A 764 -20.17 -7.48 28.20
CA ARG A 764 -18.83 -6.88 28.12
C ARG A 764 -18.57 -5.77 29.15
N ARG A 765 -19.05 -5.95 30.39
CA ARG A 765 -18.88 -4.97 31.51
C ARG A 765 -17.45 -4.51 31.75
N ARG A 766 -16.44 -5.37 31.52
CA ARG A 766 -15.03 -4.99 31.69
C ARG A 766 -14.60 -3.86 30.75
N HIS A 767 -15.21 -3.76 29.57
CA HIS A 767 -14.97 -2.69 28.60
C HIS A 767 -15.96 -1.55 28.80
N PHE A 768 -17.25 -1.85 28.84
CA PHE A 768 -18.31 -0.85 28.75
C PHE A 768 -18.89 -0.38 30.09
N GLY A 769 -18.49 -0.99 31.21
CA GLY A 769 -19.17 -0.80 32.48
C GLY A 769 -20.58 -1.43 32.51
N PRO A 770 -21.28 -1.36 33.65
CA PRO A 770 -22.61 -1.94 33.82
C PRO A 770 -23.75 -1.03 33.31
N TYR A 771 -23.47 0.24 33.03
CA TYR A 771 -24.46 1.26 32.67
C TYR A 771 -24.62 1.47 31.16
N ALA A 772 -23.72 0.91 30.35
CA ALA A 772 -23.77 1.03 28.91
C ALA A 772 -25.04 0.45 28.32
N SER A 773 -25.62 1.15 27.34
CA SER A 773 -26.79 0.65 26.63
C SER A 773 -26.42 -0.55 25.75
N PRO A 774 -27.40 -1.35 25.31
CA PRO A 774 -27.18 -2.41 24.32
C PRO A 774 -26.62 -1.91 22.98
N GLN A 775 -26.74 -0.60 22.70
CA GLN A 775 -26.25 0.04 21.48
C GLN A 775 -24.80 0.52 21.61
N ALA A 776 -24.21 0.47 22.81
CA ALA A 776 -22.84 0.90 23.02
C ALA A 776 -21.86 0.00 22.24
N ILE A 777 -20.96 0.67 21.52
CA ILE A 777 -19.90 0.08 20.70
C ILE A 777 -18.55 0.67 21.09
N GLY A 778 -17.46 -0.02 20.74
CA GLY A 778 -16.14 0.54 20.92
C GLY A 778 -15.03 -0.49 20.73
N HIS A 779 -13.82 -0.13 21.14
CA HIS A 779 -12.69 -1.05 21.15
C HIS A 779 -11.67 -0.71 22.24
N THR A 780 -10.86 -1.69 22.60
CA THR A 780 -9.72 -1.53 23.52
C THR A 780 -8.40 -1.67 22.76
N GLY A 781 -7.34 -1.04 23.21
CA GLY A 781 -5.98 -1.16 22.69
C GLY A 781 -5.02 -1.67 23.75
N TRP A 782 -4.12 -2.58 23.34
CA TRP A 782 -3.17 -3.23 24.24
C TRP A 782 -2.25 -2.24 24.99
N THR A 783 -1.94 -1.09 24.39
CA THR A 783 -1.14 -0.01 25.00
C THR A 783 -1.83 0.69 26.17
N GLY A 784 -3.14 0.46 26.38
CA GLY A 784 -3.91 1.09 27.46
C GLY A 784 -4.99 2.06 26.97
N THR A 785 -5.46 1.92 25.73
CA THR A 785 -6.49 2.82 25.16
C THR A 785 -7.87 2.18 25.18
N VAL A 786 -8.92 2.95 25.41
CA VAL A 786 -10.30 2.47 25.34
C VAL A 786 -11.21 3.54 24.74
N THR A 787 -12.13 3.08 23.89
CA THR A 787 -13.23 3.89 23.35
C THR A 787 -14.56 3.23 23.69
N VAL A 788 -15.52 4.05 24.09
CA VAL A 788 -16.94 3.71 24.24
C VAL A 788 -17.75 4.77 23.52
N ILE A 789 -18.68 4.34 22.68
CA ILE A 789 -19.59 5.19 21.92
C ILE A 789 -20.98 4.63 22.14
N ASP A 790 -21.85 5.39 22.77
CA ASP A 790 -23.19 4.96 23.16
C ASP A 790 -24.24 5.86 22.51
N PRO A 791 -24.74 5.46 21.32
CA PRO A 791 -25.75 6.24 20.60
C PRO A 791 -27.05 6.43 21.37
N ALA A 792 -27.39 5.55 22.31
CA ALA A 792 -28.63 5.66 23.09
C ALA A 792 -28.58 6.82 24.08
N TYR A 793 -27.40 7.15 24.59
CA TYR A 793 -27.19 8.27 25.51
C TYR A 793 -26.50 9.47 24.87
N ASP A 794 -26.23 9.42 23.56
CA ASP A 794 -25.40 10.38 22.83
C ASP A 794 -24.08 10.71 23.54
N LEU A 795 -23.40 9.63 23.97
CA LEU A 795 -22.21 9.68 24.81
C LEU A 795 -21.03 9.06 24.07
N SER A 796 -19.83 9.65 24.22
CA SER A 796 -18.60 8.92 23.96
C SER A 796 -17.55 9.16 25.05
N ILE A 797 -16.81 8.11 25.37
CA ILE A 797 -15.76 8.08 26.39
C ILE A 797 -14.49 7.63 25.70
N ILE A 798 -13.46 8.47 25.75
CA ILE A 798 -12.15 8.21 25.19
C ILE A 798 -11.14 8.33 26.33
N LEU A 799 -10.50 7.21 26.67
CA LEU A 799 -9.43 7.18 27.65
C LEU A 799 -8.17 6.63 26.97
N LEU A 800 -7.16 7.49 26.84
CA LEU A 800 -5.86 7.14 26.30
C LEU A 800 -4.85 7.14 27.45
N THR A 801 -4.11 6.04 27.62
CA THR A 801 -3.10 5.92 28.67
C THR A 801 -1.80 5.36 28.10
N ASN A 802 -0.71 5.57 28.80
CA ASN A 802 0.56 4.89 28.60
C ASN A 802 0.73 3.74 29.63
N ARG A 803 -0.31 2.92 29.79
CA ARG A 803 -0.36 1.80 30.76
C ARG A 803 0.88 0.91 30.73
N LYS A 804 1.41 0.66 29.53
CA LYS A 804 2.56 -0.23 29.30
C LYS A 804 3.92 0.42 29.61
N HIS A 805 3.94 1.72 29.91
CA HIS A 805 5.14 2.45 30.33
C HIS A 805 5.41 2.25 31.82
N THR A 806 5.38 0.99 32.22
CA THR A 806 5.52 0.49 33.60
C THR A 806 6.45 -0.73 33.62
N PRO A 807 7.04 -1.08 34.77
CA PRO A 807 7.86 -2.28 34.89
C PRO A 807 7.09 -3.56 34.53
N VAL A 808 7.83 -4.55 34.03
CA VAL A 808 7.33 -5.92 33.85
C VAL A 808 7.74 -6.72 35.09
N GLU A 809 6.76 -7.36 35.73
CA GLU A 809 6.92 -8.18 36.91
C GLU A 809 6.39 -9.60 36.66
N GLU A 810 6.95 -10.56 37.38
CA GLU A 810 6.49 -11.96 37.39
C GLU A 810 5.54 -12.15 38.57
N ASP A 811 4.33 -12.64 38.32
CA ASP A 811 3.36 -12.95 39.38
C ASP A 811 3.72 -14.22 40.15
N GLU A 812 2.93 -14.53 41.19
CA GLU A 812 3.14 -15.73 42.04
C GLU A 812 3.03 -17.05 41.26
N GLN A 813 2.45 -17.03 40.05
CA GLN A 813 2.28 -18.18 39.16
C GLN A 813 3.34 -18.23 38.05
N GLY A 814 4.32 -17.33 38.07
CA GLY A 814 5.39 -17.26 37.09
C GLY A 814 4.97 -16.59 35.77
N GLN A 815 3.84 -15.89 35.73
CA GLN A 815 3.37 -15.18 34.53
C GLN A 815 3.89 -13.74 34.53
N LEU A 816 4.46 -13.34 33.40
CA LEU A 816 4.96 -11.98 33.21
C LEU A 816 3.82 -11.02 32.85
N GLY A 817 3.75 -9.89 33.56
CA GLY A 817 2.76 -8.85 33.33
C GLY A 817 3.33 -7.45 33.54
N PHE A 818 2.76 -6.45 32.90
CA PHE A 818 3.06 -5.06 33.25
C PHE A 818 2.33 -4.70 34.53
N THR A 819 3.01 -4.02 35.45
CA THR A 819 2.34 -3.57 36.69
C THR A 819 1.17 -2.65 36.38
N GLY A 820 1.23 -1.90 35.27
CA GLY A 820 0.13 -1.09 34.72
C GLY A 820 -1.17 -1.86 34.48
N ASP A 821 -1.14 -3.17 34.24
CA ASP A 821 -2.33 -4.00 34.01
C ASP A 821 -3.10 -4.34 35.30
N SER A 822 -2.48 -4.16 36.47
CA SER A 822 -3.08 -4.44 37.77
C SER A 822 -4.01 -3.33 38.26
N TYR A 823 -3.79 -2.09 37.80
CA TYR A 823 -4.56 -0.90 38.15
C TYR A 823 -5.97 -0.90 37.52
N GLU A 824 -6.93 -0.28 38.19
CA GLU A 824 -8.30 -0.12 37.73
C GLU A 824 -8.40 0.76 36.48
N LEU A 825 -7.57 1.81 36.37
CA LEU A 825 -7.39 2.60 35.16
C LEU A 825 -6.88 1.75 34.00
N GLY A 826 -6.05 0.74 34.30
CA GLY A 826 -5.58 -0.25 33.35
C GLY A 826 -6.64 -1.27 32.93
N ARG A 827 -7.68 -1.48 33.75
CA ARG A 827 -8.80 -2.40 33.47
C ARG A 827 -9.99 -1.74 32.79
N TYR A 828 -9.99 -0.42 32.69
CA TYR A 828 -10.97 0.45 32.02
C TYR A 828 -12.36 0.52 32.67
N GLY A 829 -12.98 -0.63 32.98
CA GLY A 829 -14.39 -0.73 33.34
C GLY A 829 -14.82 0.15 34.50
N SER A 830 -13.97 0.32 35.52
CA SER A 830 -14.25 1.15 36.69
C SER A 830 -14.33 2.63 36.33
N ILE A 831 -13.39 3.13 35.52
CA ILE A 831 -13.41 4.52 35.05
C ILE A 831 -14.59 4.78 34.13
N VAL A 832 -14.88 3.85 33.21
CA VAL A 832 -16.05 3.94 32.33
C VAL A 832 -17.34 4.01 33.16
N SER A 833 -17.45 3.19 34.22
CA SER A 833 -18.61 3.18 35.11
C SER A 833 -18.79 4.51 35.84
N LEU A 834 -17.72 5.07 36.42
CA LEU A 834 -17.76 6.37 37.09
C LEU A 834 -18.11 7.51 36.13
N VAL A 835 -17.68 7.43 34.85
CA VAL A 835 -18.09 8.40 33.83
C VAL A 835 -19.58 8.29 33.53
N TYR A 836 -20.12 7.07 33.41
CA TYR A 836 -21.57 6.88 33.28
C TYR A 836 -22.33 7.43 34.48
N GLU A 837 -21.90 7.14 35.71
CA GLU A 837 -22.52 7.70 36.92
C GLU A 837 -22.52 9.24 36.89
N ALA A 838 -21.38 9.83 36.55
CA ALA A 838 -21.22 11.28 36.45
C ALA A 838 -22.14 11.90 35.38
N VAL A 839 -22.47 11.20 34.30
CA VAL A 839 -23.31 11.71 33.20
C VAL A 839 -24.79 11.40 33.41
N LEU A 840 -25.12 10.19 33.87
CA LEU A 840 -26.50 9.73 34.04
C LEU A 840 -27.17 10.29 35.30
N ALA A 841 -26.41 10.66 36.32
CA ALA A 841 -26.97 11.33 37.51
C ALA A 841 -27.54 12.74 37.22
N HIS A 842 -27.25 13.30 36.05
CA HIS A 842 -27.72 14.62 35.60
C HIS A 842 -28.76 14.54 34.47
N GLN A 843 -29.33 13.35 34.22
CA GLN A 843 -30.55 13.18 33.41
C GLN A 843 -31.79 13.27 34.31
#